data_AF-A0A9P6V8B9-F1
#
_entry.id   AF-A0A9P6V8B9-F1
#
_cell.length_a   1.000
_cell.length_b   1.000
_cell.length_c   1.000
_cell.angle_alpha   90.00
_cell.angle_beta   90.00
_cell.angle_gamma   90.00
#
_symmetry.space_group_name_H-M   'P 1'
#
loop_
_entity.id
_entity.type
_entity.pdbx_description
1 polymer ?
#
loop_
_entity_poly.entity_id
_entity_poly.type
_entity_poly.pdbx_seq_one_letter_code
_entity_poly.pdbx_strand_id
1 'polypeptide(L)'
;MSFSPQGKPPPNPNATTPLLFDSDKLTADGKRTLSELERTTKVGRTLSSEDLSAGLQRVQHYNPEHSGSTPESFAPTSPLMIPTTLLLAQGQVTATTPLAQGQVPSFITSFVKDQTAQIVENALDTLRTRRLSHYTQAVYIPPLAKPNLEAGNDKQLPLMDTMQDFLAGDGQVMLILGDSGAGKSTFNRHLENLLWKDYKTGGRIPLFINLPAIEQPKKELVVEQLRTHGFSEDEIRELKQDRQFILICDGYDESQLTSNLHHTNLLNQPGQWNAKIVLTCRTQYLGPNYHSRFMPLAGSHYDRPTLDLFQEAVIAPFSKAQIEDYVERYVLLEPRTWVKQEYMDRLTTIPNLLDLVKNPFLLYLCLEALPSVVQGKTDLLGLRVTRVQLYDNFVEHWLGVNKRRIERQEKDDALAAVFDELNEAGFEMNGTKFQLDLATAIFTEQEGIPVVDYIHQRDKSSWKAKFFFPDLKSTLLRDASLLIRAGTQYRFVHRSVLEYFYSCTICPSMSKQDGFGPQVHFDSTFTKVSISDHPLSRTLVAESSVVYFLSERVPMNLDFKQHLHDIIELSKTNDQASQAAANAITILVKAGVHFNGADLRGIRVPGANLTDGQFDSAQLQCSDLREVNFSNSWIRKVDFSNARMEGVRFEELPYLELDREA
;
A
#
# COMPACT_ATOMS: atom_id res chain seq x y z
N MET A 1 41.80 -3.45 -39.52
CA MET A 1 41.68 -2.78 -40.82
C MET A 1 41.37 -1.32 -40.57
N SER A 2 42.26 -0.46 -41.07
CA SER A 2 42.35 0.99 -40.94
C SER A 2 41.40 1.72 -41.87
N PHE A 3 40.82 2.85 -41.45
CA PHE A 3 40.75 4.09 -42.25
C PHE A 3 40.33 5.28 -41.35
N SER A 4 41.13 6.34 -41.37
CA SER A 4 40.84 7.67 -40.80
C SER A 4 39.99 8.51 -41.78
N PRO A 5 39.55 9.72 -41.36
CA PRO A 5 40.20 10.89 -41.96
C PRO A 5 40.52 12.05 -40.98
N GLN A 6 41.62 12.74 -41.29
CA GLN A 6 42.06 14.07 -40.82
C GLN A 6 41.03 15.14 -41.26
N GLY A 7 40.81 16.32 -40.68
CA GLY A 7 41.55 17.17 -39.73
C GLY A 7 41.68 18.60 -40.29
N LYS A 8 41.14 19.63 -39.62
CA LYS A 8 41.73 20.99 -39.41
C LYS A 8 40.80 21.96 -38.62
N PRO A 9 41.31 22.70 -37.61
CA PRO A 9 40.60 23.77 -36.86
C PRO A 9 41.21 25.19 -37.14
N PRO A 10 41.02 26.22 -36.29
CA PRO A 10 40.11 27.39 -36.42
C PRO A 10 40.84 28.72 -36.76
N PRO A 11 40.21 29.92 -36.70
CA PRO A 11 40.22 30.70 -35.45
C PRO A 11 39.00 31.64 -35.20
N ASN A 12 38.80 31.96 -33.92
CA ASN A 12 38.11 33.15 -33.41
C ASN A 12 39.22 34.18 -33.06
N PRO A 13 39.04 35.52 -33.15
CA PRO A 13 38.62 36.25 -31.94
C PRO A 13 37.89 37.61 -32.13
N ASN A 14 37.01 37.91 -31.17
CA ASN A 14 36.74 39.19 -30.47
C ASN A 14 36.96 40.55 -31.18
N ALA A 15 35.99 41.46 -31.08
CA ALA A 15 35.97 42.48 -30.00
C ALA A 15 34.84 43.54 -30.12
N THR A 16 34.39 43.97 -28.93
CA THR A 16 34.01 45.34 -28.50
C THR A 16 32.62 45.97 -28.81
N THR A 17 31.81 45.99 -27.72
CA THR A 17 30.88 46.99 -27.13
C THR A 17 31.34 48.49 -27.21
N PRO A 18 30.65 49.54 -26.65
CA PRO A 18 29.33 49.68 -25.94
C PRO A 18 28.54 51.01 -26.22
N LEU A 19 27.53 51.32 -25.35
CA LEU A 19 26.98 52.64 -24.91
C LEU A 19 25.70 53.16 -25.63
N LEU A 20 24.74 53.90 -25.06
CA LEU A 20 24.14 54.20 -23.72
C LEU A 20 23.02 55.25 -24.01
N PHE A 21 22.06 55.45 -23.09
CA PHE A 21 21.09 56.59 -22.97
C PHE A 21 19.89 56.66 -23.93
N ASP A 22 18.72 57.26 -23.59
CA ASP A 22 17.99 57.50 -22.33
C ASP A 22 16.54 57.92 -22.70
N SER A 23 15.70 57.92 -21.67
CA SER A 23 14.38 58.55 -21.42
C SER A 23 13.75 59.63 -22.35
N ASP A 24 12.41 59.68 -22.21
CA ASP A 24 11.47 60.83 -22.29
C ASP A 24 10.57 60.98 -23.52
N LYS A 25 9.25 60.77 -23.34
CA LYS A 25 8.22 61.83 -23.32
C LYS A 25 6.76 61.31 -23.36
N LEU A 26 5.96 61.83 -22.41
CA LEU A 26 4.58 62.38 -22.54
C LEU A 26 3.45 61.41 -23.00
N THR A 27 2.21 61.39 -22.49
CA THR A 27 1.42 62.07 -21.43
C THR A 27 0.05 61.36 -21.35
N ALA A 28 -0.71 61.63 -20.27
CA ALA A 28 -2.16 61.46 -20.16
C ALA A 28 -2.91 61.90 -21.44
N ASP A 29 -4.07 61.39 -21.83
CA ASP A 29 -5.26 61.17 -21.03
C ASP A 29 -6.24 60.28 -21.83
N GLY A 30 -6.98 59.44 -21.13
CA GLY A 30 -7.94 58.49 -21.72
C GLY A 30 -8.69 57.71 -20.64
N LYS A 31 -8.86 58.30 -19.46
CA LYS A 31 -9.78 57.81 -18.44
C LYS A 31 -11.18 58.32 -18.78
N ARG A 32 -12.11 57.41 -19.04
CA ARG A 32 -13.43 57.32 -18.39
C ARG A 32 -14.34 56.40 -19.21
N THR A 33 -14.44 55.15 -18.75
CA THR A 33 -15.71 54.48 -18.40
C THR A 33 -15.37 53.10 -17.85
N LEU A 34 -16.00 52.76 -16.71
CA LEU A 34 -15.87 51.54 -15.87
C LEU A 34 -15.11 51.75 -14.55
N SER A 35 -15.59 52.72 -13.77
CA SER A 35 -15.35 52.83 -12.33
C SER A 35 -16.63 52.44 -11.59
N GLU A 36 -16.93 51.14 -11.53
CA GLU A 36 -17.97 50.61 -10.64
C GLU A 36 -17.81 49.09 -10.41
N LEU A 37 -16.58 48.62 -10.17
CA LEU A 37 -16.35 47.27 -9.64
C LEU A 37 -14.96 47.10 -9.00
N GLU A 38 -14.50 48.09 -8.22
CA GLU A 38 -13.35 47.94 -7.32
C GLU A 38 -13.61 48.65 -5.99
N ARG A 39 -14.42 48.01 -5.15
CA ARG A 39 -14.34 48.15 -3.69
C ARG A 39 -14.65 46.81 -3.06
N THR A 40 -13.63 45.94 -2.99
CA THR A 40 -13.31 45.13 -1.79
C THR A 40 -11.99 44.37 -1.98
N THR A 41 -10.98 44.87 -1.26
CA THR A 41 -9.89 44.11 -0.60
C THR A 41 -8.87 43.32 -1.43
N LYS A 42 -7.78 44.03 -1.76
CA LYS A 42 -6.39 43.53 -1.61
C LYS A 42 -6.15 43.05 -0.17
N VAL A 43 -5.76 41.79 0.00
CA VAL A 43 -4.63 41.36 0.84
C VAL A 43 -4.03 40.13 0.16
N GLY A 44 -2.87 40.30 -0.48
CA GLY A 44 -2.07 39.19 -0.98
C GLY A 44 -1.45 38.42 0.18
N ARG A 45 -1.59 37.10 0.17
CA ARG A 45 -0.81 36.19 1.03
C ARG A 45 0.02 35.29 0.13
N THR A 46 1.34 35.40 0.27
CA THR A 46 2.33 34.39 -0.09
C THR A 46 2.00 33.07 0.61
N LEU A 47 1.89 31.98 -0.15
CA LEU A 47 1.63 30.63 0.35
C LEU A 47 2.90 29.79 0.15
N SER A 48 3.39 29.21 1.25
CA SER A 48 4.64 28.44 1.39
C SER A 48 4.39 26.92 1.27
N SER A 49 5.44 26.09 1.40
CA SER A 49 5.49 24.62 1.28
C SER A 49 4.63 23.82 2.30
N GLU A 50 3.59 24.45 2.85
CA GLU A 50 2.71 23.99 3.93
C GLU A 50 1.39 23.39 3.41
N ASP A 51 1.09 23.53 2.12
CA ASP A 51 -0.15 23.06 1.51
C ASP A 51 -0.13 21.57 1.11
N LEU A 52 1.02 20.89 1.11
CA LEU A 52 1.12 19.45 0.79
C LEU A 52 0.62 18.52 1.91
N SER A 53 0.75 18.90 3.19
CA SER A 53 0.01 18.19 4.24
C SER A 53 -1.48 18.42 4.03
N ALA A 54 -1.90 19.59 3.53
CA ALA A 54 -3.29 19.89 3.20
C ALA A 54 -3.76 19.20 1.90
N GLY A 55 -2.89 18.83 0.96
CA GLY A 55 -3.26 18.03 -0.22
C GLY A 55 -3.66 16.59 0.14
N LEU A 56 -2.98 16.00 1.12
CA LEU A 56 -3.33 14.70 1.70
C LEU A 56 -4.43 14.81 2.78
N GLN A 57 -4.57 15.98 3.44
CA GLN A 57 -5.54 16.21 4.54
C GLN A 57 -6.76 17.07 4.20
N ARG A 58 -6.96 17.63 3.00
CA ARG A 58 -8.23 18.29 2.60
C ARG A 58 -9.42 17.32 2.57
N VAL A 59 -9.15 16.03 2.76
CA VAL A 59 -10.14 14.96 3.01
C VAL A 59 -10.56 14.88 4.49
N GLN A 60 -9.86 15.54 5.42
CA GLN A 60 -10.00 15.34 6.86
C GLN A 60 -11.00 16.26 7.57
N HIS A 61 -11.50 17.31 6.92
CA HIS A 61 -12.53 18.20 7.49
C HIS A 61 -13.72 18.38 6.54
N TYR A 62 -14.60 17.38 6.53
CA TYR A 62 -16.01 17.61 6.22
C TYR A 62 -16.87 16.93 7.29
N ASN A 63 -17.50 17.75 8.13
CA ASN A 63 -18.41 17.35 9.20
C ASN A 63 -19.82 17.82 8.79
N PRO A 64 -20.77 16.93 8.43
CA PRO A 64 -22.10 17.36 8.03
C PRO A 64 -23.08 17.28 9.21
N GLU A 65 -22.86 18.04 10.29
CA GLU A 65 -23.87 18.19 11.35
C GLU A 65 -23.82 19.59 11.97
N HIS A 66 -24.59 20.53 11.43
CA HIS A 66 -25.08 21.70 12.16
C HIS A 66 -26.41 22.19 11.56
N SER A 67 -27.51 21.61 12.01
CA SER A 67 -28.76 22.34 12.23
C SER A 67 -29.62 21.57 13.22
N GLY A 68 -29.51 21.91 14.50
CA GLY A 68 -30.30 21.31 15.56
C GLY A 68 -30.36 22.25 16.77
N SER A 69 -31.28 23.21 16.74
CA SER A 69 -31.74 23.92 17.93
C SER A 69 -32.92 23.13 18.52
N THR A 70 -32.72 22.58 19.72
CA THR A 70 -33.76 22.04 20.61
C THR A 70 -34.74 23.15 21.06
N PRO A 71 -35.98 22.81 21.48
CA PRO A 71 -36.16 22.60 22.92
C PRO A 71 -37.09 21.44 23.34
N GLU A 72 -36.67 20.80 24.43
CA GLU A 72 -37.43 20.37 25.63
C GLU A 72 -38.73 19.55 25.53
N SER A 73 -38.57 18.28 25.95
CA SER A 73 -39.39 17.49 26.89
C SER A 73 -40.92 17.65 26.93
N PHE A 74 -41.64 16.55 26.68
CA PHE A 74 -42.57 15.89 27.63
C PHE A 74 -42.93 14.50 27.05
N ALA A 75 -42.77 13.44 27.84
CA ALA A 75 -43.38 12.12 27.59
C ALA A 75 -44.80 12.09 28.21
N PRO A 76 -45.66 11.04 28.06
CA PRO A 76 -45.53 9.75 27.35
C PRO A 76 -46.80 9.32 26.56
N THR A 77 -46.81 8.06 26.09
CA THR A 77 -47.95 7.14 25.78
C THR A 77 -48.26 6.79 24.31
N SER A 78 -48.60 5.50 24.15
CA SER A 78 -48.48 4.62 22.97
C SER A 78 -49.66 4.70 21.96
N PRO A 79 -49.81 3.76 21.00
CA PRO A 79 -49.69 3.98 19.56
C PRO A 79 -51.04 4.02 18.81
N LEU A 80 -51.14 4.81 17.74
CA LEU A 80 -52.31 4.81 16.85
C LEU A 80 -51.91 4.89 15.37
N MET A 81 -52.13 3.77 14.68
CA MET A 81 -52.74 3.61 13.35
C MET A 81 -52.65 4.79 12.37
N ILE A 82 -51.94 4.58 11.25
CA ILE A 82 -52.10 5.39 10.04
C ILE A 82 -53.07 4.66 9.09
N PRO A 83 -54.12 5.33 8.57
CA PRO A 83 -55.14 4.72 7.73
C PRO A 83 -54.69 4.65 6.26
N THR A 84 -54.91 3.51 5.62
CA THR A 84 -54.76 3.35 4.17
C THR A 84 -56.12 3.60 3.51
N THR A 85 -56.30 4.74 2.85
CA THR A 85 -57.52 5.05 2.10
C THR A 85 -57.39 4.50 0.68
N LEU A 86 -58.07 3.38 0.43
CA LEU A 86 -58.29 2.76 -0.88
C LEU A 86 -59.43 3.51 -1.60
N LEU A 87 -59.18 3.96 -2.83
CA LEU A 87 -60.20 4.49 -3.74
C LEU A 87 -60.82 3.31 -4.52
N LEU A 88 -62.06 2.94 -4.17
CA LEU A 88 -62.88 1.97 -4.90
C LEU A 88 -63.85 2.72 -5.83
N ALA A 89 -63.75 2.48 -7.14
CA ALA A 89 -64.78 2.79 -8.12
C ALA A 89 -65.72 1.58 -8.30
N GLN A 90 -66.99 1.88 -8.53
CA GLN A 90 -68.17 1.04 -8.36
C GLN A 90 -68.33 -0.09 -9.39
N GLY A 91 -68.96 -1.19 -8.98
CA GLY A 91 -69.56 -2.19 -9.88
C GLY A 91 -70.00 -3.47 -9.16
N GLN A 92 -71.28 -3.56 -8.81
CA GLN A 92 -71.92 -4.74 -8.20
C GLN A 92 -72.00 -5.92 -9.19
N VAL A 93 -71.50 -7.10 -8.82
CA VAL A 93 -72.14 -8.39 -9.12
C VAL A 93 -71.89 -9.35 -7.94
N THR A 94 -72.97 -9.82 -7.35
CA THR A 94 -73.04 -10.87 -6.33
C THR A 94 -72.86 -12.25 -6.94
N ALA A 95 -71.92 -13.06 -6.46
CA ALA A 95 -72.05 -14.52 -6.35
C ALA A 95 -70.83 -15.15 -5.62
N THR A 96 -71.15 -16.14 -4.80
CA THR A 96 -70.34 -16.97 -3.89
C THR A 96 -69.39 -17.95 -4.59
N THR A 97 -68.08 -17.97 -4.25
CA THR A 97 -67.24 -19.17 -3.97
C THR A 97 -65.78 -18.77 -3.63
N PRO A 98 -65.02 -19.55 -2.82
CA PRO A 98 -63.68 -19.17 -2.36
C PRO A 98 -62.60 -19.49 -3.39
N LEU A 99 -61.77 -18.51 -3.74
CA LEU A 99 -60.62 -18.69 -4.63
C LEU A 99 -59.36 -19.08 -3.85
N ALA A 100 -58.67 -20.07 -4.41
CA ALA A 100 -57.40 -20.62 -3.97
C ALA A 100 -56.22 -19.64 -4.15
N GLN A 101 -55.14 -19.96 -3.44
CA GLN A 101 -53.89 -19.22 -3.28
C GLN A 101 -53.23 -18.72 -4.58
N GLY A 102 -52.73 -17.47 -4.54
CA GLY A 102 -51.35 -17.16 -4.91
C GLY A 102 -51.02 -16.92 -6.38
N GLN A 103 -51.50 -15.82 -6.98
CA GLN A 103 -50.78 -15.15 -8.08
C GLN A 103 -50.91 -13.63 -7.93
N VAL A 104 -49.79 -12.95 -7.66
CA VAL A 104 -49.70 -11.48 -7.77
C VAL A 104 -49.74 -11.14 -9.27
N PRO A 105 -50.57 -10.18 -9.73
CA PRO A 105 -50.62 -9.80 -11.14
C PRO A 105 -49.26 -9.34 -11.66
N SER A 106 -48.81 -9.87 -12.80
CA SER A 106 -47.50 -9.58 -13.42
C SER A 106 -47.20 -8.09 -13.63
N PHE A 107 -48.25 -7.26 -13.79
CA PHE A 107 -48.15 -5.81 -13.93
C PHE A 107 -47.69 -5.09 -12.65
N ILE A 108 -48.07 -5.60 -11.47
CA ILE A 108 -47.62 -5.03 -10.19
C ILE A 108 -46.15 -5.41 -9.97
N THR A 109 -45.76 -6.63 -10.34
CA THR A 109 -44.38 -7.09 -10.27
C THR A 109 -43.47 -6.31 -11.20
N SER A 110 -43.91 -6.00 -12.43
CA SER A 110 -43.12 -5.18 -13.37
C SER A 110 -43.00 -3.74 -12.92
N PHE A 111 -44.07 -3.12 -12.40
CA PHE A 111 -44.04 -1.73 -11.92
C PHE A 111 -43.14 -1.56 -10.69
N VAL A 112 -43.18 -2.50 -9.74
CA VAL A 112 -42.27 -2.50 -8.59
C VAL A 112 -40.82 -2.73 -9.02
N LYS A 113 -40.58 -3.63 -9.99
CA LYS A 113 -39.23 -3.88 -10.52
C LYS A 113 -38.65 -2.64 -11.21
N ASP A 114 -39.46 -1.91 -11.99
CA ASP A 114 -39.06 -0.64 -12.63
C ASP A 114 -38.74 0.46 -11.61
N GLN A 115 -39.51 0.57 -10.53
CA GLN A 115 -39.21 1.52 -9.45
C GLN A 115 -37.92 1.19 -8.71
N THR A 116 -37.68 -0.10 -8.40
CA THR A 116 -36.43 -0.53 -7.73
C THR A 116 -35.22 -0.31 -8.63
N ALA A 117 -35.32 -0.61 -9.93
CA ALA A 117 -34.24 -0.37 -10.88
C ALA A 117 -33.86 1.13 -10.97
N GLN A 118 -34.84 2.03 -10.93
CA GLN A 118 -34.59 3.47 -10.93
C GLN A 118 -33.91 3.94 -9.64
N ILE A 119 -34.28 3.38 -8.49
CA ILE A 119 -33.64 3.68 -7.20
C ILE A 119 -32.17 3.25 -7.22
N VAL A 120 -31.90 2.04 -7.74
CA VAL A 120 -30.54 1.51 -7.87
C VAL A 120 -29.68 2.39 -8.79
N GLU A 121 -30.21 2.86 -9.93
CA GLU A 121 -29.48 3.78 -10.80
C GLU A 121 -29.16 5.12 -10.12
N ASN A 122 -30.08 5.66 -9.33
CA ASN A 122 -29.82 6.88 -8.55
C ASN A 122 -28.73 6.66 -7.48
N ALA A 123 -28.73 5.51 -6.82
CA ALA A 123 -27.69 5.12 -5.86
C ALA A 123 -26.32 4.96 -6.55
N LEU A 124 -26.29 4.35 -7.75
CA LEU A 124 -25.08 4.21 -8.56
C LEU A 124 -24.55 5.56 -9.06
N ASP A 125 -25.41 6.50 -9.46
CA ASP A 125 -24.98 7.84 -9.86
C ASP A 125 -24.41 8.65 -8.68
N THR A 126 -25.00 8.46 -7.49
CA THR A 126 -24.47 9.02 -6.24
C THR A 126 -23.09 8.44 -5.93
N LEU A 127 -22.92 7.12 -6.06
CA LEU A 127 -21.63 6.46 -5.89
C LEU A 127 -20.61 6.98 -6.91
N ARG A 128 -20.97 7.03 -8.20
CA ARG A 128 -20.12 7.53 -9.29
C ARG A 128 -19.63 8.94 -9.01
N THR A 129 -20.54 9.86 -8.70
CA THR A 129 -20.21 11.25 -8.40
C THR A 129 -19.22 11.35 -7.24
N ARG A 130 -19.46 10.59 -6.16
CA ARG A 130 -18.56 10.53 -5.00
C ARG A 130 -17.18 9.95 -5.34
N ARG A 131 -17.12 8.90 -6.15
CA ARG A 131 -15.84 8.28 -6.56
C ARG A 131 -15.02 9.21 -7.46
N LEU A 132 -15.67 9.89 -8.40
CA LEU A 132 -15.01 10.85 -9.28
C LEU A 132 -14.52 12.09 -8.52
N SER A 133 -15.29 12.60 -7.55
CA SER A 133 -14.88 13.75 -6.73
C SER A 133 -13.74 13.44 -5.77
N HIS A 134 -13.64 12.18 -5.29
CA HIS A 134 -12.58 11.74 -4.38
C HIS A 134 -11.32 11.20 -5.09
N TYR A 135 -11.31 11.15 -6.42
CA TYR A 135 -10.12 10.73 -7.15
C TYR A 135 -9.04 11.82 -7.08
N THR A 136 -8.05 11.58 -6.23
CA THR A 136 -6.86 12.42 -6.08
C THR A 136 -5.62 11.59 -6.37
N GLN A 137 -4.87 12.03 -7.39
CA GLN A 137 -3.63 11.38 -7.79
C GLN A 137 -2.70 12.41 -8.41
N ALA A 138 -1.80 12.93 -7.58
CA ALA A 138 -0.93 14.05 -7.94
C ALA A 138 0.00 13.72 -9.12
N VAL A 139 0.63 12.54 -9.11
CA VAL A 139 1.43 12.03 -10.22
C VAL A 139 0.96 10.63 -10.57
N TYR A 140 0.64 10.41 -11.85
CA TYR A 140 0.40 9.08 -12.41
C TYR A 140 1.27 8.86 -13.63
N ILE A 141 2.14 7.85 -13.55
CA ILE A 141 2.90 7.34 -14.67
C ILE A 141 2.32 5.97 -15.04
N PRO A 142 1.91 5.77 -16.31
CA PRO A 142 1.41 4.47 -16.75
C PRO A 142 2.44 3.36 -16.50
N PRO A 143 2.10 2.31 -15.74
CA PRO A 143 3.03 1.22 -15.48
C PRO A 143 3.20 0.35 -16.72
N LEU A 144 4.42 -0.14 -16.92
CA LEU A 144 4.70 -1.22 -17.86
C LEU A 144 4.57 -2.54 -17.11
N ALA A 145 4.19 -3.60 -17.82
CA ALA A 145 4.06 -4.93 -17.26
C ALA A 145 4.55 -6.00 -18.22
N LYS A 146 4.97 -7.12 -17.64
CA LYS A 146 5.27 -8.37 -18.32
C LYS A 146 4.05 -9.29 -18.24
N PRO A 147 3.89 -10.27 -19.15
CA PRO A 147 2.76 -11.19 -19.11
C PRO A 147 2.78 -12.18 -17.93
N ASN A 148 3.96 -12.53 -17.40
CA ASN A 148 4.10 -13.43 -16.26
C ASN A 148 5.48 -13.28 -15.59
N LEU A 149 5.72 -14.02 -14.50
CA LEU A 149 6.97 -13.96 -13.73
C LEU A 149 8.19 -14.46 -14.50
N GLU A 150 7.99 -15.40 -15.43
CA GLU A 150 9.07 -16.03 -16.22
C GLU A 150 9.49 -15.20 -17.43
N ALA A 151 8.67 -14.21 -17.83
CA ALA A 151 8.92 -13.41 -19.00
C ALA A 151 10.13 -12.46 -18.83
N GLY A 152 10.93 -12.36 -19.90
CA GLY A 152 12.05 -11.44 -20.01
C GLY A 152 11.62 -9.96 -19.93
N ASN A 153 12.60 -9.09 -19.65
CA ASN A 153 12.40 -7.63 -19.59
C ASN A 153 12.11 -6.99 -20.96
N ASP A 154 12.35 -7.72 -22.05
CA ASP A 154 12.12 -7.31 -23.44
C ASP A 154 10.63 -7.37 -23.85
N LYS A 155 9.80 -8.12 -23.11
CA LYS A 155 8.37 -8.30 -23.39
C LYS A 155 7.45 -7.34 -22.63
N GLN A 156 7.94 -6.16 -22.28
CA GLN A 156 7.16 -5.18 -21.53
C GLN A 156 6.16 -4.45 -22.43
N LEU A 157 4.91 -4.38 -21.97
CA LEU A 157 3.83 -3.63 -22.61
C LEU A 157 3.15 -2.72 -21.59
N PRO A 158 2.44 -1.65 -22.02
CA PRO A 158 1.63 -0.86 -21.09
C PRO A 158 0.59 -1.74 -20.41
N LEU A 159 0.54 -1.72 -19.07
CA LEU A 159 -0.39 -2.55 -18.31
C LEU A 159 -1.86 -2.22 -18.63
N MET A 160 -2.14 -0.97 -18.97
CA MET A 160 -3.49 -0.55 -19.33
C MET A 160 -3.99 -1.21 -20.61
N ASP A 161 -3.12 -1.48 -21.59
CA ASP A 161 -3.48 -2.14 -22.84
C ASP A 161 -3.90 -3.59 -22.56
N THR A 162 -3.08 -4.31 -21.77
CA THR A 162 -3.40 -5.67 -21.30
C THR A 162 -4.70 -5.71 -20.48
N MET A 163 -4.95 -4.70 -19.65
CA MET A 163 -6.20 -4.58 -18.90
C MET A 163 -7.41 -4.35 -19.83
N GLN A 164 -7.26 -3.53 -20.87
CA GLN A 164 -8.33 -3.28 -21.84
C GLN A 164 -8.68 -4.56 -22.62
N ASP A 165 -7.66 -5.32 -23.06
CA ASP A 165 -7.84 -6.61 -23.72
C ASP A 165 -8.59 -7.61 -22.82
N PHE A 166 -8.19 -7.68 -21.53
CA PHE A 166 -8.88 -8.50 -20.53
C PHE A 166 -10.35 -8.10 -20.35
N LEU A 167 -10.62 -6.80 -20.23
CA LEU A 167 -11.97 -6.29 -20.00
C LEU A 167 -12.87 -6.54 -21.22
N ALA A 168 -12.33 -6.45 -22.43
CA ALA A 168 -13.02 -6.71 -23.69
C ALA A 168 -13.25 -8.20 -23.98
N GLY A 169 -12.32 -9.09 -23.62
CA GLY A 169 -12.40 -10.53 -23.87
C GLY A 169 -13.31 -11.31 -22.91
N ASP A 170 -13.15 -12.64 -22.87
CA ASP A 170 -13.95 -13.55 -22.01
C ASP A 170 -13.28 -13.85 -20.65
N GLY A 171 -12.12 -13.25 -20.39
CA GLY A 171 -11.39 -13.43 -19.13
C GLY A 171 -12.23 -13.08 -17.91
N GLN A 172 -12.13 -13.89 -16.86
CA GLN A 172 -12.85 -13.69 -15.59
C GLN A 172 -11.96 -13.16 -14.48
N VAL A 173 -10.69 -13.58 -14.44
CA VAL A 173 -9.73 -13.18 -13.41
C VAL A 173 -8.49 -12.57 -14.06
N MET A 174 -8.12 -11.38 -13.63
CA MET A 174 -6.85 -10.72 -13.93
C MET A 174 -6.04 -10.60 -12.64
N LEU A 175 -4.84 -11.19 -12.60
CA LEU A 175 -3.90 -11.07 -11.49
C LEU A 175 -2.78 -10.09 -11.84
N ILE A 176 -2.69 -9.00 -11.08
CA ILE A 176 -1.63 -8.00 -11.20
C ILE A 176 -0.62 -8.20 -10.07
N LEU A 177 0.59 -8.58 -10.45
CA LEU A 177 1.70 -8.81 -9.55
C LEU A 177 2.68 -7.63 -9.54
N GLY A 178 3.43 -7.51 -8.45
CA GLY A 178 4.53 -6.55 -8.34
C GLY A 178 4.94 -6.35 -6.90
N ASP A 179 6.11 -5.75 -6.71
CA ASP A 179 6.68 -5.54 -5.37
C ASP A 179 5.89 -4.53 -4.53
N SER A 180 6.19 -4.47 -3.24
CA SER A 180 5.69 -3.40 -2.36
C SER A 180 6.11 -2.03 -2.91
N GLY A 181 5.16 -1.11 -3.12
CA GLY A 181 5.43 0.21 -3.70
C GLY A 181 5.52 0.27 -5.22
N ALA A 182 5.35 -0.85 -5.94
CA ALA A 182 5.41 -0.90 -7.41
C ALA A 182 4.30 -0.11 -8.14
N GLY A 183 3.28 0.36 -7.41
CA GLY A 183 2.17 1.15 -7.99
C GLY A 183 0.88 0.38 -8.29
N LYS A 184 0.72 -0.85 -7.75
CA LYS A 184 -0.51 -1.66 -7.91
C LYS A 184 -1.79 -0.92 -7.51
N SER A 185 -1.86 -0.42 -6.27
CA SER A 185 -2.99 0.35 -5.76
C SER A 185 -3.24 1.64 -6.56
N THR A 186 -2.14 2.30 -6.96
CA THR A 186 -2.14 3.51 -7.78
C THR A 186 -2.74 3.26 -9.16
N PHE A 187 -2.44 2.11 -9.77
CA PHE A 187 -3.05 1.66 -11.02
C PHE A 187 -4.54 1.35 -10.82
N ASN A 188 -4.90 0.59 -9.78
CA ASN A 188 -6.30 0.23 -9.50
C ASN A 188 -7.21 1.45 -9.29
N ARG A 189 -6.75 2.47 -8.56
CA ARG A 189 -7.50 3.72 -8.38
C ARG A 189 -7.65 4.50 -9.70
N HIS A 190 -6.61 4.49 -10.53
CA HIS A 190 -6.68 5.10 -11.87
C HIS A 190 -7.67 4.36 -12.78
N LEU A 191 -7.59 3.03 -12.80
CA LEU A 191 -8.50 2.16 -13.55
C LEU A 191 -9.95 2.41 -13.15
N GLU A 192 -10.25 2.42 -11.84
CA GLU A 192 -11.59 2.69 -11.33
C GLU A 192 -12.13 4.04 -11.80
N ASN A 193 -11.31 5.09 -11.74
CA ASN A 193 -11.68 6.43 -12.21
C ASN A 193 -11.97 6.46 -13.72
N LEU A 194 -11.18 5.76 -14.55
CA LEU A 194 -11.46 5.64 -15.98
C LEU A 194 -12.78 4.90 -16.23
N LEU A 195 -12.99 3.76 -15.55
CA LEU A 195 -14.21 2.98 -15.71
C LEU A 195 -15.47 3.75 -15.27
N TRP A 196 -15.39 4.55 -14.20
CA TRP A 196 -16.51 5.41 -13.80
C TRP A 196 -16.76 6.58 -14.76
N LYS A 197 -15.74 7.10 -15.44
CA LYS A 197 -15.92 8.11 -16.49
C LYS A 197 -16.66 7.52 -17.68
N ASP A 198 -16.28 6.31 -18.09
CA ASP A 198 -16.84 5.62 -19.25
C ASP A 198 -18.16 4.88 -18.96
N TYR A 199 -18.53 4.76 -17.69
CA TYR A 199 -19.75 4.06 -17.26
C TYR A 199 -21.01 4.65 -17.90
N LYS A 200 -21.86 3.75 -18.40
CA LYS A 200 -23.19 4.03 -18.96
C LYS A 200 -24.21 3.16 -18.21
N THR A 201 -25.45 3.66 -18.08
CA THR A 201 -26.57 2.91 -17.48
C THR A 201 -26.68 1.50 -18.07
N GLY A 202 -26.80 0.50 -17.20
CA GLY A 202 -26.80 -0.92 -17.58
C GLY A 202 -25.44 -1.53 -17.92
N GLY A 203 -24.35 -0.74 -17.95
CA GLY A 203 -22.99 -1.22 -18.11
C GLY A 203 -22.46 -1.97 -16.88
N ARG A 204 -21.24 -2.52 -17.00
CA ARG A 204 -20.57 -3.17 -15.88
C ARG A 204 -20.19 -2.15 -14.82
N ILE A 205 -20.58 -2.40 -13.58
CA ILE A 205 -20.38 -1.50 -12.44
C ILE A 205 -18.96 -1.70 -11.88
N PRO A 206 -18.10 -0.66 -11.88
CA PRO A 206 -16.80 -0.74 -11.23
C PRO A 206 -16.95 -0.72 -9.71
N LEU A 207 -16.35 -1.67 -9.01
CA LEU A 207 -16.39 -1.73 -7.55
C LEU A 207 -14.98 -1.94 -7.01
N PHE A 208 -14.36 -0.88 -6.51
CA PHE A 208 -13.06 -0.96 -5.85
C PHE A 208 -13.21 -1.48 -4.41
N ILE A 209 -12.42 -2.50 -4.07
CA ILE A 209 -12.44 -3.18 -2.78
C ILE A 209 -11.03 -3.19 -2.21
N ASN A 210 -10.84 -2.50 -1.09
CA ASN A 210 -9.60 -2.60 -0.31
C ASN A 210 -9.69 -3.85 0.58
N LEU A 211 -9.12 -4.98 0.15
CA LEU A 211 -9.29 -6.27 0.83
C LEU A 211 -8.93 -6.23 2.33
N PRO A 212 -7.87 -5.52 2.76
CA PRO A 212 -7.53 -5.41 4.19
C PRO A 212 -8.58 -4.72 5.05
N ALA A 213 -9.51 -3.99 4.44
CA ALA A 213 -10.59 -3.29 5.12
C ALA A 213 -11.89 -4.11 5.22
N ILE A 214 -11.92 -5.32 4.65
CA ILE A 214 -13.07 -6.23 4.63
C ILE A 214 -12.90 -7.30 5.70
N GLU A 215 -13.92 -7.51 6.53
CA GLU A 215 -13.93 -8.50 7.60
C GLU A 215 -14.07 -9.93 7.06
N GLN A 216 -14.96 -10.15 6.08
CA GLN A 216 -15.22 -11.49 5.52
C GLN A 216 -15.00 -11.57 4.00
N PRO A 217 -13.76 -11.32 3.51
CA PRO A 217 -13.46 -11.26 2.08
C PRO A 217 -13.72 -12.58 1.34
N LYS A 218 -13.77 -13.71 2.06
CA LYS A 218 -13.99 -15.04 1.47
C LYS A 218 -15.46 -15.32 1.11
N LYS A 219 -16.44 -14.64 1.72
CA LYS A 219 -17.86 -15.00 1.59
C LYS A 219 -18.77 -13.84 1.19
N GLU A 220 -18.54 -12.64 1.73
CA GLU A 220 -19.44 -11.50 1.57
C GLU A 220 -18.78 -10.32 0.87
N LEU A 221 -17.77 -10.57 0.03
CA LEU A 221 -16.91 -9.54 -0.56
C LEU A 221 -17.69 -8.37 -1.20
N VAL A 222 -18.64 -8.69 -2.09
CA VAL A 222 -19.42 -7.68 -2.82
C VAL A 222 -20.47 -7.02 -1.92
N VAL A 223 -21.11 -7.83 -1.07
CA VAL A 223 -22.19 -7.38 -0.18
C VAL A 223 -21.63 -6.40 0.86
N GLU A 224 -20.54 -6.76 1.52
CA GLU A 224 -19.88 -5.93 2.55
C GLU A 224 -19.43 -4.60 1.94
N GLN A 225 -18.80 -4.63 0.77
CA GLN A 225 -18.40 -3.39 0.08
C GLN A 225 -19.61 -2.50 -0.26
N LEU A 226 -20.69 -3.05 -0.81
CA LEU A 226 -21.90 -2.27 -1.13
C LEU A 226 -22.54 -1.67 0.13
N ARG A 227 -22.55 -2.39 1.26
CA ARG A 227 -22.99 -1.86 2.56
C ARG A 227 -22.14 -0.65 2.98
N THR A 228 -20.81 -0.69 2.81
CA THR A 228 -19.95 0.46 3.11
C THR A 228 -20.25 1.70 2.24
N HIS A 229 -20.86 1.48 1.07
CA HIS A 229 -21.30 2.56 0.19
C HIS A 229 -22.74 3.02 0.47
N GLY A 230 -23.44 2.39 1.42
CA GLY A 230 -24.78 2.78 1.86
C GLY A 230 -25.92 2.12 1.10
N PHE A 231 -25.66 1.04 0.35
CA PHE A 231 -26.72 0.29 -0.33
C PHE A 231 -27.49 -0.56 0.68
N SER A 232 -28.82 -0.58 0.53
CA SER A 232 -29.76 -1.39 1.29
C SER A 232 -29.78 -2.84 0.80
N GLU A 233 -30.30 -3.75 1.62
CA GLU A 233 -30.37 -5.18 1.28
C GLU A 233 -31.25 -5.47 0.04
N ASP A 234 -32.29 -4.65 -0.20
CA ASP A 234 -33.14 -4.81 -1.38
C ASP A 234 -32.44 -4.32 -2.67
N GLU A 235 -31.68 -3.22 -2.60
CA GLU A 235 -30.83 -2.76 -3.71
C GLU A 235 -29.73 -3.78 -4.01
N ILE A 236 -29.08 -4.33 -2.98
CA ILE A 236 -28.05 -5.38 -3.14
C ILE A 236 -28.64 -6.62 -3.80
N ARG A 237 -29.87 -7.01 -3.45
CA ARG A 237 -30.55 -8.16 -4.07
C ARG A 237 -30.84 -7.93 -5.55
N GLU A 238 -31.28 -6.73 -5.93
CA GLU A 238 -31.48 -6.34 -7.33
C GLU A 238 -30.16 -6.37 -8.11
N LEU A 239 -29.12 -5.72 -7.56
CA LEU A 239 -27.80 -5.67 -8.16
C LEU A 239 -27.23 -7.06 -8.42
N LYS A 240 -27.47 -7.99 -7.49
CA LYS A 240 -27.00 -9.39 -7.61
C LYS A 240 -27.68 -10.16 -8.74
N GLN A 241 -28.94 -9.85 -9.05
CA GLN A 241 -29.72 -10.60 -10.03
C GLN A 241 -29.50 -10.10 -11.46
N ASP A 242 -29.49 -8.79 -11.66
CA ASP A 242 -29.64 -8.20 -12.99
C ASP A 242 -28.39 -7.44 -13.47
N ARG A 243 -27.34 -7.30 -12.63
CA ARG A 243 -26.17 -6.44 -12.93
C ARG A 243 -24.85 -7.18 -13.01
N GLN A 244 -23.93 -6.58 -13.77
CA GLN A 244 -22.58 -7.07 -13.95
C GLN A 244 -21.57 -6.15 -13.26
N PHE A 245 -20.49 -6.72 -12.73
CA PHE A 245 -19.47 -5.99 -11.99
C PHE A 245 -18.07 -6.14 -12.58
N ILE A 246 -17.24 -5.11 -12.38
CA ILE A 246 -15.78 -5.19 -12.44
C ILE A 246 -15.29 -4.98 -11.01
N LEU A 247 -14.95 -6.07 -10.34
CA LEU A 247 -14.43 -6.05 -8.97
C LEU A 247 -12.93 -5.74 -9.03
N ILE A 248 -12.50 -4.63 -8.44
CA ILE A 248 -11.09 -4.22 -8.38
C ILE A 248 -10.61 -4.42 -6.94
N CYS A 249 -10.08 -5.60 -6.67
CA CYS A 249 -9.69 -6.07 -5.35
C CYS A 249 -8.20 -5.81 -5.10
N ASP A 250 -7.91 -4.90 -4.18
CA ASP A 250 -6.55 -4.45 -3.88
C ASP A 250 -6.05 -5.01 -2.55
N GLY A 251 -4.82 -5.54 -2.53
CA GLY A 251 -4.13 -5.98 -1.31
C GLY A 251 -4.44 -7.41 -0.88
N TYR A 252 -4.42 -8.39 -1.79
CA TYR A 252 -4.66 -9.80 -1.46
C TYR A 252 -3.66 -10.34 -0.43
N ASP A 253 -2.39 -9.96 -0.57
CA ASP A 253 -1.31 -10.30 0.36
C ASP A 253 -1.48 -9.61 1.72
N GLU A 254 -1.96 -8.37 1.74
CA GLU A 254 -2.14 -7.58 2.97
C GLU A 254 -3.29 -8.10 3.85
N SER A 255 -4.25 -8.81 3.26
CA SER A 255 -5.30 -9.57 3.97
C SER A 255 -4.89 -11.00 4.34
N GLN A 256 -3.65 -11.41 4.03
CA GLN A 256 -3.11 -12.74 4.30
C GLN A 256 -3.97 -13.89 3.73
N LEU A 257 -4.54 -13.67 2.55
CA LEU A 257 -5.44 -14.63 1.93
C LEU A 257 -4.65 -15.75 1.24
N THR A 258 -5.15 -16.97 1.36
CA THR A 258 -4.65 -18.13 0.61
C THR A 258 -5.73 -18.82 -0.21
N SER A 259 -6.97 -18.35 -0.10
CA SER A 259 -8.15 -18.91 -0.75
C SER A 259 -8.45 -18.24 -2.08
N ASN A 260 -9.11 -18.97 -2.97
CA ASN A 260 -9.57 -18.46 -4.26
C ASN A 260 -10.85 -17.63 -4.13
N LEU A 261 -10.72 -16.30 -4.19
CA LEU A 261 -11.83 -15.38 -3.99
C LEU A 261 -12.94 -15.50 -5.05
N HIS A 262 -12.58 -15.88 -6.27
CA HIS A 262 -13.57 -16.13 -7.33
C HIS A 262 -14.45 -17.32 -6.96
N HIS A 263 -13.84 -18.42 -6.53
CA HIS A 263 -14.56 -19.61 -6.11
C HIS A 263 -15.33 -19.41 -4.79
N THR A 264 -14.69 -18.84 -3.75
CA THR A 264 -15.31 -18.75 -2.43
C THR A 264 -16.49 -17.77 -2.38
N ASN A 265 -16.50 -16.74 -3.24
CA ASN A 265 -17.63 -15.82 -3.39
C ASN A 265 -18.64 -16.28 -4.46
N LEU A 266 -18.49 -17.50 -5.00
CA LEU A 266 -19.38 -18.10 -6.00
C LEU A 266 -19.60 -17.20 -7.23
N LEU A 267 -18.55 -16.50 -7.67
CA LEU A 267 -18.66 -15.60 -8.81
C LEU A 267 -19.00 -16.39 -10.08
N ASN A 268 -19.87 -15.81 -10.92
CA ASN A 268 -20.34 -16.37 -12.18
C ASN A 268 -21.05 -17.73 -12.06
N GLN A 269 -21.55 -18.07 -10.87
CA GLN A 269 -22.42 -19.22 -10.66
C GLN A 269 -23.90 -18.83 -10.86
N PRO A 270 -24.80 -19.78 -11.20
CA PRO A 270 -26.22 -19.49 -11.38
C PRO A 270 -26.84 -18.84 -10.13
N GLY A 271 -27.49 -17.68 -10.31
CA GLY A 271 -28.12 -16.91 -9.22
C GLY A 271 -27.13 -16.17 -8.31
N GLN A 272 -25.86 -16.09 -8.69
CA GLN A 272 -24.80 -15.37 -7.98
C GLN A 272 -24.28 -14.19 -8.82
N TRP A 273 -23.33 -13.44 -8.25
CA TRP A 273 -22.76 -12.24 -8.87
C TRP A 273 -22.12 -12.53 -10.23
N ASN A 274 -22.50 -11.77 -11.26
CA ASN A 274 -21.82 -11.77 -12.55
C ASN A 274 -20.69 -10.74 -12.53
N ALA A 275 -19.44 -11.20 -12.50
CA ALA A 275 -18.30 -10.34 -12.29
C ALA A 275 -17.04 -10.77 -13.04
N LYS A 276 -16.31 -9.77 -13.53
CA LYS A 276 -14.86 -9.88 -13.73
C LYS A 276 -14.16 -9.39 -12.48
N ILE A 277 -13.08 -10.06 -12.09
CA ILE A 277 -12.29 -9.70 -10.90
C ILE A 277 -10.85 -9.40 -11.29
N VAL A 278 -10.36 -8.24 -10.83
CA VAL A 278 -8.97 -7.81 -10.90
C VAL A 278 -8.40 -7.90 -9.50
N LEU A 279 -7.34 -8.68 -9.32
CA LEU A 279 -6.68 -8.90 -8.03
C LEU A 279 -5.26 -8.36 -8.07
N THR A 280 -4.83 -7.64 -7.04
CA THR A 280 -3.41 -7.29 -6.86
C THR A 280 -2.80 -8.12 -5.74
N CYS A 281 -1.55 -8.57 -5.96
CA CYS A 281 -0.79 -9.32 -4.98
C CYS A 281 0.70 -8.99 -5.08
N ARG A 282 1.44 -9.11 -3.97
CA ARG A 282 2.90 -9.09 -4.00
C ARG A 282 3.47 -10.37 -4.55
N THR A 283 4.46 -10.23 -5.43
CA THR A 283 5.19 -11.37 -6.00
C THR A 283 5.80 -12.27 -4.91
N GLN A 284 6.31 -11.67 -3.83
CA GLN A 284 6.95 -12.42 -2.74
C GLN A 284 5.98 -13.22 -1.87
N TYR A 285 4.69 -12.89 -1.90
CA TYR A 285 3.66 -13.59 -1.13
C TYR A 285 3.19 -14.88 -1.82
N LEU A 286 3.59 -15.07 -3.08
CA LEU A 286 3.22 -16.24 -3.86
C LEU A 286 3.99 -17.46 -3.38
N GLY A 287 3.24 -18.52 -3.07
CA GLY A 287 3.79 -19.84 -2.82
C GLY A 287 3.95 -20.64 -4.12
N PRO A 288 4.46 -21.88 -4.03
CA PRO A 288 4.46 -22.79 -5.16
C PRO A 288 3.00 -23.06 -5.55
N ASN A 289 2.73 -23.21 -6.85
CA ASN A 289 1.38 -23.46 -7.38
C ASN A 289 0.35 -22.38 -6.99
N TYR A 290 0.77 -21.12 -6.83
CA TYR A 290 -0.12 -20.00 -6.48
C TYR A 290 -1.30 -19.82 -7.44
N HIS A 291 -1.17 -20.24 -8.70
CA HIS A 291 -2.25 -20.24 -9.69
C HIS A 291 -3.56 -20.85 -9.17
N SER A 292 -3.48 -21.91 -8.36
CA SER A 292 -4.66 -22.53 -7.72
C SER A 292 -5.48 -21.56 -6.85
N ARG A 293 -4.85 -20.51 -6.32
CA ARG A 293 -5.48 -19.47 -5.49
C ARG A 293 -6.23 -18.41 -6.31
N PHE A 294 -6.10 -18.40 -7.63
CA PHE A 294 -6.66 -17.32 -8.47
C PHE A 294 -7.43 -17.84 -9.68
N MET A 295 -7.05 -18.99 -10.24
CA MET A 295 -7.69 -19.52 -11.44
C MET A 295 -9.16 -19.88 -11.21
N PRO A 296 -10.09 -19.47 -12.09
CA PRO A 296 -11.46 -19.95 -12.04
C PRO A 296 -11.53 -21.48 -12.15
N LEU A 297 -12.46 -22.08 -11.40
CA LEU A 297 -12.83 -23.48 -11.56
C LEU A 297 -14.03 -23.55 -12.52
N ALA A 298 -14.06 -24.58 -13.38
CA ALA A 298 -15.26 -24.88 -14.16
C ALA A 298 -16.44 -25.26 -13.22
N GLY A 299 -17.62 -25.50 -13.77
CA GLY A 299 -18.82 -25.81 -12.97
C GLY A 299 -19.18 -27.31 -12.87
N SER A 300 -18.22 -28.24 -13.00
CA SER A 300 -18.52 -29.68 -13.06
C SER A 300 -17.72 -30.50 -12.04
N HIS A 301 -18.27 -31.60 -11.53
CA HIS A 301 -17.70 -32.41 -10.45
C HIS A 301 -16.27 -33.01 -10.66
N TYR A 302 -15.59 -32.68 -11.77
CA TYR A 302 -14.16 -32.92 -12.06
C TYR A 302 -13.42 -31.61 -12.41
N ASP A 303 -13.61 -30.54 -11.64
CA ASP A 303 -13.14 -29.20 -12.01
C ASP A 303 -11.64 -29.12 -12.27
N ARG A 304 -11.29 -28.89 -13.54
CA ARG A 304 -9.95 -28.48 -13.96
C ARG A 304 -9.88 -26.95 -14.01
N PRO A 305 -8.74 -26.35 -13.63
CA PRO A 305 -8.52 -24.92 -13.79
C PRO A 305 -8.67 -24.51 -15.26
N THR A 306 -9.47 -23.47 -15.53
CA THR A 306 -9.66 -22.95 -16.89
C THR A 306 -8.62 -21.89 -17.20
N LEU A 307 -7.54 -22.29 -17.87
CA LEU A 307 -6.42 -21.41 -18.25
C LEU A 307 -6.88 -20.21 -19.09
N ASP A 308 -7.85 -20.39 -19.99
CA ASP A 308 -8.32 -19.34 -20.89
C ASP A 308 -9.08 -18.19 -20.18
N LEU A 309 -9.58 -18.44 -18.96
CA LEU A 309 -10.33 -17.44 -18.16
C LEU A 309 -9.44 -16.65 -17.19
N PHE A 310 -8.16 -17.02 -17.09
CA PHE A 310 -7.19 -16.42 -16.18
C PHE A 310 -6.10 -15.70 -16.95
N GLN A 311 -5.84 -14.44 -16.57
CA GLN A 311 -4.74 -13.65 -17.12
C GLN A 311 -3.87 -13.11 -15.98
N GLU A 312 -2.59 -12.92 -16.26
CA GLU A 312 -1.61 -12.39 -15.33
C GLU A 312 -0.87 -11.21 -15.97
N ALA A 313 -0.45 -10.27 -15.14
CA ALA A 313 0.48 -9.22 -15.52
C ALA A 313 1.39 -8.86 -14.34
N VAL A 314 2.70 -8.75 -14.57
CA VAL A 314 3.70 -8.41 -13.56
C VAL A 314 4.22 -7.01 -13.82
N ILE A 315 3.96 -6.07 -12.92
CA ILE A 315 4.45 -4.69 -13.04
C ILE A 315 5.98 -4.68 -13.09
N ALA A 316 6.52 -4.04 -14.13
CA ALA A 316 7.93 -3.85 -14.30
C ALA A 316 8.43 -2.63 -13.48
N PRO A 317 9.67 -2.65 -12.99
CA PRO A 317 10.30 -1.47 -12.39
C PRO A 317 10.33 -0.30 -13.38
N PHE A 318 10.26 0.94 -12.89
CA PHE A 318 10.30 2.11 -13.75
C PHE A 318 11.58 2.15 -14.59
N SER A 319 11.39 2.44 -15.88
CA SER A 319 12.48 2.81 -16.78
C SER A 319 13.01 4.22 -16.44
N LYS A 320 14.22 4.55 -16.90
CA LYS A 320 14.79 5.89 -16.74
C LYS A 320 13.84 6.98 -17.30
N ALA A 321 13.20 6.71 -18.43
CA ALA A 321 12.22 7.63 -19.02
C ALA A 321 10.99 7.85 -18.13
N GLN A 322 10.47 6.79 -17.49
CA GLN A 322 9.37 6.91 -16.53
C GLN A 322 9.77 7.69 -15.28
N ILE A 323 11.01 7.53 -14.80
CA ILE A 323 11.56 8.33 -13.68
C ILE A 323 11.64 9.80 -14.07
N GLU A 324 12.16 10.12 -15.27
CA GLU A 324 12.26 11.49 -15.78
C GLU A 324 10.88 12.17 -15.91
N ASP A 325 9.88 11.46 -16.45
CA ASP A 325 8.50 11.94 -16.55
C ASP A 325 7.87 12.12 -15.16
N TYR A 326 8.14 11.20 -14.22
CA TYR A 326 7.69 11.35 -12.84
C TYR A 326 8.26 12.62 -12.20
N VAL A 327 9.57 12.84 -12.30
CA VAL A 327 10.23 14.03 -11.72
C VAL A 327 9.71 15.30 -12.36
N GLU A 328 9.49 15.30 -13.67
CA GLU A 328 8.94 16.44 -14.39
C GLU A 328 7.57 16.85 -13.85
N ARG A 329 6.65 15.88 -13.70
CA ARG A 329 5.32 16.13 -13.12
C ARG A 329 5.39 16.48 -11.64
N TYR A 330 6.32 15.88 -10.91
CA TYR A 330 6.49 16.10 -9.47
C TYR A 330 6.91 17.54 -9.15
N VAL A 331 7.83 18.13 -9.92
CA VAL A 331 8.30 19.51 -9.74
C VAL A 331 7.18 20.54 -10.01
N LEU A 332 6.15 20.17 -10.79
CA LEU A 332 5.02 21.05 -11.10
C LEU A 332 3.94 21.11 -10.01
N LEU A 333 3.97 20.21 -9.03
CA LEU A 333 2.89 20.12 -8.03
C LEU A 333 2.83 21.35 -7.11
N GLU A 334 3.98 21.91 -6.73
CA GLU A 334 4.12 23.06 -5.82
C GLU A 334 5.46 23.77 -6.08
N PRO A 335 5.71 25.00 -5.56
CA PRO A 335 7.03 25.61 -5.60
C PRO A 335 8.04 24.76 -4.83
N ARG A 336 8.70 23.84 -5.55
CA ARG A 336 9.80 23.02 -5.04
C ARG A 336 11.10 23.83 -5.05
N THR A 337 11.99 23.52 -4.11
CA THR A 337 13.30 24.15 -4.06
C THR A 337 14.17 23.78 -5.26
N TRP A 338 13.94 22.60 -5.84
CA TRP A 338 14.75 22.06 -6.91
C TRP A 338 13.97 21.90 -8.22
N VAL A 339 14.66 22.12 -9.33
CA VAL A 339 14.15 21.85 -10.68
C VAL A 339 14.44 20.41 -11.11
N LYS A 340 13.79 19.96 -12.20
CA LYS A 340 13.98 18.60 -12.76
C LYS A 340 15.45 18.21 -12.91
N GLN A 341 16.27 19.13 -13.45
CA GLN A 341 17.68 18.85 -13.70
C GLN A 341 18.45 18.57 -12.40
N GLU A 342 18.21 19.34 -11.34
CA GLU A 342 18.90 19.16 -10.06
C GLU A 342 18.56 17.80 -9.44
N TYR A 343 17.29 17.38 -9.48
CA TYR A 343 16.90 16.05 -9.03
C TYR A 343 17.56 14.95 -9.86
N MET A 344 17.49 15.02 -11.20
CA MET A 344 18.05 14.01 -12.08
C MET A 344 19.57 13.90 -11.96
N ASP A 345 20.27 15.02 -11.78
CA ASP A 345 21.73 15.04 -11.56
C ASP A 345 22.09 14.33 -10.26
N ARG A 346 21.35 14.54 -9.17
CA ARG A 346 21.60 13.86 -7.89
C ARG A 346 21.24 12.38 -7.93
N LEU A 347 20.12 12.01 -8.55
CA LEU A 347 19.72 10.62 -8.74
C LEU A 347 20.73 9.81 -9.54
N THR A 348 21.39 10.44 -10.52
CA THR A 348 22.41 9.79 -11.36
C THR A 348 23.81 9.83 -10.75
N THR A 349 24.14 10.85 -9.97
CA THR A 349 25.47 10.99 -9.35
C THR A 349 25.64 10.10 -8.13
N ILE A 350 24.60 9.95 -7.29
CA ILE A 350 24.70 9.16 -6.05
C ILE A 350 24.66 7.66 -6.41
N PRO A 351 25.67 6.86 -6.01
CA PRO A 351 25.73 5.44 -6.32
C PRO A 351 24.50 4.67 -5.84
N ASN A 352 24.02 3.72 -6.66
CA ASN A 352 22.87 2.85 -6.42
C ASN A 352 21.50 3.55 -6.26
N LEU A 353 21.45 4.89 -6.27
CA LEU A 353 20.21 5.63 -6.02
C LEU A 353 19.22 5.48 -7.18
N LEU A 354 19.69 5.58 -8.43
CA LEU A 354 18.84 5.41 -9.61
C LEU A 354 18.17 4.02 -9.66
N ASP A 355 18.90 2.97 -9.25
CA ASP A 355 18.35 1.61 -9.20
C ASP A 355 17.31 1.46 -8.09
N LEU A 356 17.53 2.10 -6.94
CA LEU A 356 16.59 2.08 -5.81
C LEU A 356 15.27 2.77 -6.16
N VAL A 357 15.32 3.89 -6.89
CA VAL A 357 14.13 4.67 -7.25
C VAL A 357 13.38 4.15 -8.48
N LYS A 358 13.77 2.99 -9.03
CA LYS A 358 12.92 2.26 -10.00
C LYS A 358 11.59 1.83 -9.37
N ASN A 359 11.53 1.74 -8.04
CA ASN A 359 10.28 1.60 -7.30
C ASN A 359 9.60 2.97 -7.13
N PRO A 360 8.36 3.16 -7.61
CA PRO A 360 7.68 4.45 -7.59
C PRO A 360 7.52 5.07 -6.20
N PHE A 361 7.25 4.25 -5.17
CA PHE A 361 7.13 4.75 -3.81
C PHE A 361 8.49 5.21 -3.27
N LEU A 362 9.57 4.47 -3.55
CA LEU A 362 10.93 4.89 -3.16
C LEU A 362 11.38 6.13 -3.91
N LEU A 363 10.98 6.30 -5.18
CA LEU A 363 11.19 7.55 -5.91
C LEU A 363 10.54 8.73 -5.20
N TYR A 364 9.26 8.62 -4.83
CA TYR A 364 8.58 9.65 -4.06
C TYR A 364 9.32 9.99 -2.74
N LEU A 365 9.64 8.97 -1.93
CA LEU A 365 10.38 9.18 -0.67
C LEU A 365 11.73 9.84 -0.90
N CYS A 366 12.43 9.41 -1.95
CA CYS A 366 13.71 9.98 -2.32
C CYS A 366 13.56 11.45 -2.69
N LEU A 367 12.63 11.83 -3.57
CA LEU A 367 12.45 13.22 -4.00
C LEU A 367 12.08 14.16 -2.85
N GLU A 368 11.32 13.69 -1.86
CA GLU A 368 11.00 14.44 -0.64
C GLU A 368 12.24 14.57 0.28
N ALA A 369 13.02 13.51 0.47
CA ALA A 369 14.15 13.51 1.40
C ALA A 369 15.48 14.03 0.80
N LEU A 370 15.67 13.99 -0.52
CA LEU A 370 16.96 14.25 -1.16
C LEU A 370 17.51 15.66 -0.88
N PRO A 371 16.69 16.73 -0.89
CA PRO A 371 17.18 18.08 -0.57
C PRO A 371 17.83 18.16 0.81
N SER A 372 17.26 17.52 1.84
CA SER A 372 17.83 17.52 3.19
C SER A 372 19.04 16.58 3.32
N VAL A 373 19.01 15.42 2.65
CA VAL A 373 20.10 14.43 2.67
C VAL A 373 21.40 14.98 2.08
N VAL A 374 21.28 15.83 1.07
CA VAL A 374 22.41 16.40 0.29
C VAL A 374 22.86 17.75 0.86
N GLN A 375 22.04 18.41 1.68
CA GLN A 375 22.35 19.71 2.25
C GLN A 375 23.68 19.68 3.02
N GLY A 376 24.59 20.59 2.68
CA GLY A 376 25.90 20.72 3.33
C GLY A 376 26.93 19.65 2.97
N LYS A 377 26.64 18.74 2.02
CA LYS A 377 27.57 17.70 1.57
C LYS A 377 28.22 18.05 0.23
N THR A 378 29.55 18.04 0.20
CA THR A 378 30.37 18.36 -0.99
C THR A 378 30.72 17.12 -1.81
N ASP A 379 30.92 15.97 -1.18
CA ASP A 379 31.18 14.70 -1.88
C ASP A 379 29.91 13.83 -1.93
N LEU A 380 29.32 13.75 -3.13
CA LEU A 380 28.13 12.95 -3.40
C LEU A 380 28.45 11.52 -3.82
N LEU A 381 29.67 11.27 -4.32
CA LEU A 381 30.09 9.94 -4.77
C LEU A 381 30.42 9.06 -3.57
N GLY A 382 30.88 9.66 -2.47
CA GLY A 382 31.03 8.99 -1.18
C GLY A 382 29.72 8.68 -0.46
N LEU A 383 28.57 9.22 -0.91
CA LEU A 383 27.28 8.95 -0.29
C LEU A 383 26.80 7.54 -0.66
N ARG A 384 26.67 6.69 0.35
CA ARG A 384 25.86 5.47 0.25
C ARG A 384 24.52 5.76 0.89
N VAL A 385 23.46 5.68 0.09
CA VAL A 385 22.07 5.85 0.55
C VAL A 385 21.38 4.50 0.41
N THR A 386 21.14 3.83 1.53
CA THR A 386 20.37 2.59 1.57
C THR A 386 18.87 2.87 1.63
N ARG A 387 18.04 1.84 1.43
CA ARG A 387 16.60 1.99 1.59
C ARG A 387 16.26 2.41 3.01
N VAL A 388 16.84 1.78 4.04
CA VAL A 388 16.62 2.13 5.45
C VAL A 388 16.89 3.62 5.70
N GLN A 389 18.02 4.14 5.19
CA GLN A 389 18.38 5.55 5.37
C GLN A 389 17.40 6.51 4.68
N LEU A 390 16.81 6.15 3.53
CA LEU A 390 15.76 6.97 2.93
C LEU A 390 14.54 7.08 3.85
N TYR A 391 14.13 5.99 4.48
CA TYR A 391 12.99 6.01 5.41
C TYR A 391 13.34 6.77 6.70
N ASP A 392 14.54 6.60 7.25
CA ASP A 392 15.01 7.35 8.42
C ASP A 392 14.86 8.87 8.18
N ASN A 393 15.45 9.37 7.09
CA ASN A 393 15.42 10.78 6.75
C ASN A 393 14.00 11.27 6.41
N PHE A 394 13.19 10.44 5.74
CA PHE A 394 11.82 10.78 5.41
C PHE A 394 10.95 10.92 6.65
N VAL A 395 11.05 9.99 7.62
CA VAL A 395 10.26 10.04 8.86
C VAL A 395 10.64 11.25 9.70
N GLU A 396 11.93 11.53 9.85
CA GLU A 396 12.43 12.71 10.56
C GLU A 396 11.91 14.00 9.90
N HIS A 397 12.05 14.10 8.58
CA HIS A 397 11.56 15.25 7.82
C HIS A 397 10.03 15.44 7.97
N TRP A 398 9.26 14.35 7.81
CA TRP A 398 7.80 14.38 7.91
C TRP A 398 7.33 14.88 9.28
N LEU A 399 7.91 14.34 10.36
CA LEU A 399 7.58 14.75 11.73
C LEU A 399 7.96 16.20 11.97
N GLY A 400 9.14 16.65 11.52
CA GLY A 400 9.57 18.04 11.67
C GLY A 400 8.71 19.04 10.89
N VAL A 401 8.19 18.67 9.71
CA VAL A 401 7.23 19.49 8.95
C VAL A 401 5.89 19.56 9.69
N ASN A 402 5.35 18.42 10.13
CA ASN A 402 4.05 18.38 10.79
C ASN A 402 4.06 19.02 12.18
N LYS A 403 5.15 18.93 12.93
CA LYS A 403 5.35 19.68 14.16
C LYS A 403 5.24 21.18 13.92
N ARG A 404 5.99 21.73 12.97
CA ARG A 404 5.94 23.17 12.59
C ARG A 404 4.55 23.59 12.12
N ARG A 405 3.82 22.72 11.43
CA ARG A 405 2.43 22.96 11.05
C ARG A 405 1.54 23.07 12.28
N ILE A 406 1.64 22.11 13.19
CA ILE A 406 0.87 22.11 14.43
C ILE A 406 1.22 23.37 15.25
N GLU A 407 2.49 23.74 15.42
CA GLU A 407 2.94 24.97 16.10
C GLU A 407 2.18 26.21 15.65
N ARG A 408 2.00 26.38 14.33
CA ARG A 408 1.38 27.56 13.71
C ARG A 408 -0.15 27.54 13.72
N GLN A 409 -0.76 26.38 13.96
CA GLN A 409 -2.22 26.30 14.10
C GLN A 409 -2.65 26.97 15.40
N GLU A 410 -3.79 27.67 15.34
CA GLU A 410 -4.46 28.22 16.51
C GLU A 410 -4.95 27.05 17.38
N LYS A 411 -4.60 27.07 18.67
CA LYS A 411 -4.89 25.99 19.63
C LYS A 411 -5.59 26.58 20.83
N ASP A 412 -6.47 25.80 21.43
CA ASP A 412 -6.98 26.05 22.78
C ASP A 412 -5.84 25.86 23.81
N ASP A 413 -5.95 26.52 24.96
CA ASP A 413 -4.94 26.57 26.02
C ASP A 413 -4.54 25.16 26.50
N ALA A 414 -5.51 24.25 26.61
CA ALA A 414 -5.26 22.88 27.00
C ALA A 414 -4.41 22.10 25.98
N LEU A 415 -4.66 22.32 24.68
CA LEU A 415 -3.92 21.67 23.60
C LEU A 415 -2.51 22.27 23.46
N ALA A 416 -2.38 23.58 23.69
CA ALA A 416 -1.09 24.27 23.73
C ALA A 416 -0.20 23.73 24.86
N ALA A 417 -0.73 23.57 26.08
CA ALA A 417 0.02 23.04 27.21
C ALA A 417 0.56 21.62 26.95
N VAL A 418 -0.25 20.72 26.40
CA VAL A 418 0.19 19.35 26.05
C VAL A 418 1.22 19.37 24.91
N PHE A 419 1.06 20.28 23.95
CA PHE A 419 2.01 20.44 22.87
C PHE A 419 3.39 20.92 23.38
N ASP A 420 3.40 21.87 24.32
CA ASP A 420 4.63 22.34 24.95
C ASP A 420 5.32 21.24 25.79
N GLU A 421 4.55 20.44 26.55
CA GLU A 421 5.07 19.26 27.25
C GLU A 421 5.73 18.27 26.29
N LEU A 422 5.10 17.99 25.14
CA LEU A 422 5.66 17.12 24.11
C LEU A 422 6.93 17.70 23.49
N ASN A 423 7.01 19.02 23.32
CA ASN A 423 8.21 19.68 22.81
C ASN A 423 9.39 19.58 23.78
N GLU A 424 9.16 19.85 25.07
CA GLU A 424 10.16 19.70 26.11
C GLU A 424 10.66 18.25 26.20
N ALA A 425 9.76 17.27 26.03
CA ALA A 425 10.08 15.85 26.02
C ALA A 425 10.63 15.33 24.67
N GLY A 426 10.80 16.19 23.66
CA GLY A 426 11.19 15.82 22.30
C GLY A 426 10.02 15.30 21.46
N PHE A 427 9.35 16.21 20.74
CA PHE A 427 8.13 15.91 19.99
C PHE A 427 8.35 14.84 18.91
N GLU A 428 9.44 14.97 18.15
CA GLU A 428 9.81 14.06 17.07
C GLU A 428 10.12 12.65 17.59
N MET A 429 10.77 12.54 18.75
CA MET A 429 11.04 11.27 19.41
C MET A 429 9.74 10.61 19.88
N ASN A 430 8.82 11.38 20.49
CA ASN A 430 7.51 10.89 20.90
C ASN A 430 6.64 10.46 19.69
N GLY A 431 6.67 11.22 18.60
CA GLY A 431 5.97 10.88 17.35
C GLY A 431 6.54 9.62 16.68
N THR A 432 7.85 9.44 16.73
CA THR A 432 8.50 8.20 16.26
C THR A 432 8.11 7.01 17.14
N LYS A 433 8.17 7.16 18.46
CA LYS A 433 7.77 6.13 19.42
C LYS A 433 6.30 5.74 19.27
N PHE A 434 5.40 6.71 19.09
CA PHE A 434 3.99 6.46 18.87
C PHE A 434 3.74 5.54 17.66
N GLN A 435 4.41 5.83 16.53
CA GLN A 435 4.28 5.04 15.30
C GLN A 435 4.93 3.66 15.43
N LEU A 436 6.06 3.55 16.15
CA LEU A 436 6.72 2.28 16.46
C LEU A 436 5.83 1.39 17.34
N ASP A 437 5.27 1.95 18.41
CA ASP A 437 4.32 1.26 19.29
C ASP A 437 3.07 0.81 18.50
N LEU A 438 2.55 1.66 17.61
CA LEU A 438 1.39 1.34 16.78
C LEU A 438 1.70 0.22 15.78
N ALA A 439 2.85 0.28 15.10
CA ALA A 439 3.28 -0.76 14.18
C ALA A 439 3.44 -2.10 14.92
N THR A 440 4.04 -2.08 16.11
CA THR A 440 4.14 -3.26 16.99
C THR A 440 2.76 -3.83 17.29
N ALA A 441 1.83 -2.99 17.75
CA ALA A 441 0.47 -3.41 18.08
C ALA A 441 -0.29 -3.98 16.87
N ILE A 442 -0.11 -3.41 15.67
CA ILE A 442 -0.72 -3.93 14.45
C ILE A 442 -0.20 -5.34 14.13
N PHE A 443 1.11 -5.56 14.22
CA PHE A 443 1.65 -6.90 14.04
C PHE A 443 1.21 -7.84 15.17
N THR A 444 1.15 -7.38 16.42
CA THR A 444 0.87 -8.24 17.57
C THR A 444 -0.58 -8.63 17.74
N GLU A 445 -1.49 -7.70 17.53
CA GLU A 445 -2.91 -7.84 17.87
C GLU A 445 -3.81 -8.11 16.67
N GLN A 446 -3.35 -7.86 15.43
CA GLN A 446 -4.12 -8.11 14.21
C GLN A 446 -3.27 -8.76 13.10
N GLU A 447 -2.27 -9.55 13.53
CA GLU A 447 -1.40 -10.37 12.67
C GLU A 447 -0.64 -9.57 11.60
N GLY A 448 -0.60 -8.25 11.69
CA GLY A 448 -0.01 -7.38 10.68
C GLY A 448 -0.98 -6.97 9.58
N ILE A 449 -2.29 -7.21 9.66
CA ILE A 449 -3.23 -6.60 8.69
C ILE A 449 -3.14 -5.06 8.82
N PRO A 450 -2.97 -4.28 7.74
CA PRO A 450 -2.59 -2.86 7.86
C PRO A 450 -3.71 -1.88 8.21
N VAL A 451 -4.98 -2.28 8.10
CA VAL A 451 -6.14 -1.41 8.34
C VAL A 451 -6.67 -1.65 9.75
N VAL A 452 -6.73 -0.57 10.54
CA VAL A 452 -7.31 -0.58 11.88
C VAL A 452 -8.66 0.13 11.83
N ASP A 453 -9.75 -0.61 11.99
CA ASP A 453 -11.07 -0.02 12.20
C ASP A 453 -11.27 0.33 13.68
N TYR A 454 -11.61 1.59 13.98
CA TYR A 454 -11.81 2.10 15.33
C TYR A 454 -13.09 2.92 15.47
N ILE A 455 -13.96 2.45 16.36
CA ILE A 455 -15.17 3.13 16.80
C ILE A 455 -15.11 3.28 18.32
N HIS A 456 -15.09 4.54 18.80
CA HIS A 456 -14.87 4.85 20.21
C HIS A 456 -15.76 4.04 21.18
N GLN A 457 -17.05 3.92 20.89
CA GLN A 457 -18.00 3.20 21.75
C GLN A 457 -17.76 1.69 21.78
N ARG A 458 -17.33 1.10 20.66
CA ARG A 458 -17.11 -0.35 20.51
C ARG A 458 -15.74 -0.75 21.06
N ASP A 459 -14.72 0.07 20.81
CA ASP A 459 -13.32 -0.32 20.91
C ASP A 459 -12.61 0.29 22.14
N LYS A 460 -13.34 0.91 23.08
CA LYS A 460 -12.78 1.61 24.25
C LYS A 460 -11.86 0.76 25.13
N SER A 461 -12.14 -0.54 25.26
CA SER A 461 -11.35 -1.49 26.06
C SER A 461 -10.29 -2.24 25.26
N SER A 462 -10.18 -1.99 23.95
CA SER A 462 -9.20 -2.64 23.09
C SER A 462 -7.86 -1.91 23.10
N TRP A 463 -6.80 -2.59 22.64
CA TRP A 463 -5.48 -1.98 22.40
C TRP A 463 -5.56 -0.73 21.50
N LYS A 464 -6.55 -0.66 20.60
CA LYS A 464 -6.76 0.44 19.65
C LYS A 464 -7.01 1.76 20.37
N ALA A 465 -7.66 1.73 21.55
CA ALA A 465 -7.94 2.93 22.33
C ALA A 465 -6.66 3.65 22.75
N LYS A 466 -5.52 2.96 22.94
CA LYS A 466 -4.22 3.59 23.23
C LYS A 466 -3.79 4.59 22.15
N PHE A 467 -4.21 4.40 20.89
CA PHE A 467 -3.73 5.16 19.74
C PHE A 467 -4.80 6.06 19.12
N PHE A 468 -6.06 5.61 19.14
CA PHE A 468 -7.16 6.25 18.41
C PHE A 468 -8.19 6.92 19.30
N PHE A 469 -8.06 6.80 20.63
CA PHE A 469 -8.89 7.57 21.54
C PHE A 469 -8.65 9.09 21.34
N PRO A 470 -9.70 9.92 21.41
CA PRO A 470 -9.60 11.36 21.15
C PRO A 470 -9.09 12.13 22.38
N ASP A 471 -8.00 11.68 23.02
CA ASP A 471 -7.29 12.48 24.02
C ASP A 471 -6.31 13.45 23.34
N LEU A 472 -5.95 14.53 24.04
CA LEU A 472 -5.13 15.61 23.49
C LEU A 472 -3.77 15.12 22.98
N LYS A 473 -3.10 14.26 23.75
CA LYS A 473 -1.75 13.76 23.43
C LYS A 473 -1.78 12.82 22.23
N SER A 474 -2.63 11.80 22.24
CA SER A 474 -2.76 10.87 21.12
C SER A 474 -3.22 11.57 19.86
N THR A 475 -4.06 12.61 19.97
CA THR A 475 -4.51 13.40 18.82
C THR A 475 -3.36 14.17 18.19
N LEU A 476 -2.57 14.91 18.97
CA LEU A 476 -1.39 15.62 18.46
C LEU A 476 -0.38 14.68 17.78
N LEU A 477 -0.09 13.55 18.42
CA LEU A 477 0.87 12.56 17.88
C LEU A 477 0.33 11.89 16.62
N ARG A 478 -0.96 11.54 16.58
CA ARG A 478 -1.63 10.95 15.42
C ARG A 478 -1.68 11.93 14.24
N ASP A 479 -1.95 13.20 14.50
CA ASP A 479 -2.02 14.25 13.46
C ASP A 479 -0.66 14.59 12.87
N ALA A 480 0.42 14.33 13.61
CA ALA A 480 1.80 14.43 13.12
C ALA A 480 2.32 13.14 12.44
N SER A 481 1.65 12.02 12.63
CA SER A 481 2.10 10.69 12.16
C SER A 481 1.84 10.45 10.68
N LEU A 482 2.50 9.44 10.12
CA LEU A 482 2.32 8.95 8.75
C LEU A 482 1.05 8.08 8.60
N LEU A 483 -0.08 8.59 9.07
CA LEU A 483 -1.36 7.90 9.08
C LEU A 483 -2.39 8.58 8.17
N ILE A 484 -3.20 7.75 7.51
CA ILE A 484 -4.36 8.15 6.73
C ILE A 484 -5.61 7.62 7.44
N ARG A 485 -6.64 8.46 7.49
CA ARG A 485 -7.97 8.11 8.01
C ARG A 485 -9.00 8.15 6.89
N ALA A 486 -9.82 7.12 6.79
CA ALA A 486 -11.01 7.06 5.94
C ALA A 486 -12.21 6.60 6.78
N GLY A 487 -13.06 7.54 7.20
CA GLY A 487 -14.15 7.24 8.14
C GLY A 487 -13.61 6.75 9.49
N THR A 488 -13.91 5.50 9.84
CA THR A 488 -13.46 4.81 11.07
C THR A 488 -12.15 4.04 10.89
N GLN A 489 -11.66 3.92 9.66
CA GLN A 489 -10.48 3.14 9.32
C GLN A 489 -9.22 3.99 9.31
N TYR A 490 -8.17 3.49 9.95
CA TYR A 490 -6.85 4.09 10.03
C TYR A 490 -5.81 3.15 9.43
N ARG A 491 -4.83 3.70 8.71
CA ARG A 491 -3.70 2.94 8.17
C ARG A 491 -2.49 3.83 7.98
N PHE A 492 -1.31 3.23 7.91
CA PHE A 492 -0.11 3.95 7.45
C PHE A 492 -0.27 4.42 6.00
N VAL A 493 0.38 5.53 5.64
CA VAL A 493 0.34 6.08 4.26
C VAL A 493 0.69 5.06 3.19
N HIS A 494 1.57 4.10 3.53
CA HIS A 494 1.92 2.97 2.70
C HIS A 494 2.31 1.77 3.58
N ARG A 495 2.02 0.55 3.12
CA ARG A 495 2.31 -0.69 3.85
C ARG A 495 3.80 -0.84 4.20
N SER A 496 4.72 -0.39 3.35
CA SER A 496 6.15 -0.42 3.66
C SER A 496 6.55 0.48 4.83
N VAL A 497 5.76 1.51 5.17
CA VAL A 497 6.03 2.40 6.32
C VAL A 497 5.70 1.66 7.61
N LEU A 498 4.60 0.90 7.64
CA LEU A 498 4.27 -0.01 8.74
C LEU A 498 5.38 -1.06 8.92
N GLU A 499 5.82 -1.71 7.83
CA GLU A 499 6.91 -2.69 7.84
C GLU A 499 8.24 -2.08 8.30
N TYR A 500 8.52 -0.84 7.88
CA TYR A 500 9.68 -0.08 8.32
C TYR A 500 9.66 0.17 9.84
N PHE A 501 8.57 0.74 10.38
CA PHE A 501 8.47 0.99 11.83
C PHE A 501 8.55 -0.30 12.63
N TYR A 502 7.92 -1.38 12.15
CA TYR A 502 8.03 -2.68 12.78
C TYR A 502 9.47 -3.20 12.77
N SER A 503 10.20 -3.04 11.66
CA SER A 503 11.62 -3.43 11.61
C SER A 503 12.48 -2.65 12.61
N CYS A 504 12.13 -1.39 12.93
CA CYS A 504 12.80 -0.60 13.95
C CYS A 504 12.58 -1.12 15.38
N THR A 505 11.53 -1.92 15.62
CA THR A 505 11.29 -2.58 16.92
C THR A 505 12.31 -3.70 17.17
N ILE A 506 12.76 -4.35 16.09
CA ILE A 506 13.71 -5.47 16.11
C ILE A 506 15.14 -4.93 16.16
N CYS A 507 15.44 -3.94 15.33
CA CYS A 507 16.73 -3.25 15.30
C CYS A 507 16.47 -1.74 15.14
N PRO A 508 16.54 -0.95 16.23
CA PRO A 508 16.32 0.50 16.19
C PRO A 508 17.21 1.22 15.18
N SER A 509 16.70 2.34 14.68
CA SER A 509 17.48 3.24 13.83
C SER A 509 18.59 3.90 14.64
N MET A 510 19.81 3.89 14.10
CA MET A 510 20.97 4.57 14.68
C MET A 510 20.97 6.04 14.27
N SER A 511 19.89 6.78 14.55
CA SER A 511 19.87 8.23 14.29
C SER A 511 20.92 8.93 15.16
N LYS A 512 21.62 9.90 14.56
CA LYS A 512 22.83 10.61 15.03
C LYS A 512 22.99 10.66 16.55
N GLN A 513 24.10 10.09 17.03
CA GLN A 513 24.63 10.34 18.36
C GLN A 513 24.99 11.83 18.48
N ASP A 514 24.05 12.67 18.89
CA ASP A 514 24.42 13.92 19.54
C ASP A 514 25.02 13.53 20.90
N GLY A 515 26.28 13.91 21.12
CA GLY A 515 27.16 13.43 22.20
C GLY A 515 26.72 13.72 23.64
N PHE A 516 25.44 13.93 23.91
CA PHE A 516 24.85 14.18 25.22
C PHE A 516 23.56 13.38 25.52
N GLY A 517 23.12 12.49 24.62
CA GLY A 517 22.02 11.54 24.90
C GLY A 517 22.53 10.24 25.54
N PRO A 518 21.73 9.53 26.35
CA PRO A 518 22.09 8.18 26.80
C PRO A 518 22.37 7.33 25.56
N GLN A 519 23.51 6.64 25.54
CA GLN A 519 23.85 5.74 24.46
C GLN A 519 22.66 4.78 24.27
N VAL A 520 22.02 4.82 23.11
CA VAL A 520 21.16 3.72 22.68
C VAL A 520 22.12 2.58 22.32
N HIS A 521 22.70 1.97 23.36
CA HIS A 521 23.21 0.62 23.25
C HIS A 521 22.06 -0.21 22.67
N PHE A 522 22.35 -1.10 21.73
CA PHE A 522 21.44 -2.20 21.44
C PHE A 522 21.16 -2.84 22.78
N ASP A 523 19.99 -2.55 23.32
CA ASP A 523 19.74 -2.77 24.72
C ASP A 523 19.81 -4.29 24.92
N SER A 524 20.76 -4.71 25.74
CA SER A 524 20.92 -6.11 26.14
C SER A 524 19.65 -6.71 26.76
N THR A 525 18.55 -5.95 26.88
CA THR A 525 17.22 -6.43 27.21
C THR A 525 16.72 -7.55 26.30
N PHE A 526 17.17 -7.71 25.05
CA PHE A 526 16.85 -8.90 24.26
C PHE A 526 17.43 -10.21 24.84
N THR A 527 18.48 -10.13 25.66
CA THR A 527 19.00 -11.29 26.42
C THR A 527 18.15 -11.63 27.65
N LYS A 528 17.23 -10.74 28.07
CA LYS A 528 16.31 -10.92 29.21
C LYS A 528 14.88 -11.30 28.80
N VAL A 529 14.49 -11.07 27.55
CA VAL A 529 13.17 -11.46 27.03
C VAL A 529 13.21 -12.94 26.67
N SER A 530 12.19 -13.70 27.09
CA SER A 530 12.03 -15.09 26.67
C SER A 530 12.03 -15.17 25.14
N ILE A 531 12.70 -16.16 24.54
CA ILE A 531 12.72 -16.30 23.08
C ILE A 531 11.30 -16.35 22.50
N SER A 532 10.33 -16.88 23.23
CA SER A 532 8.92 -16.94 22.83
C SER A 532 8.28 -15.55 22.62
N ASP A 533 8.72 -14.55 23.39
CA ASP A 533 8.22 -13.16 23.30
C ASP A 533 9.08 -12.30 22.38
N HIS A 534 10.16 -12.87 21.82
CA HIS A 534 11.06 -12.14 20.94
C HIS A 534 10.32 -11.76 19.63
N PRO A 535 10.46 -10.52 19.13
CA PRO A 535 9.86 -10.09 17.86
C PRO A 535 10.18 -10.98 16.65
N LEU A 536 11.38 -11.59 16.65
CA LEU A 536 11.80 -12.57 15.64
C LEU A 536 11.07 -13.92 15.73
N SER A 537 10.33 -14.24 16.78
CA SER A 537 9.64 -15.54 16.91
C SER A 537 8.34 -15.64 16.10
N ARG A 538 8.03 -14.61 15.32
CA ARG A 538 6.87 -14.54 14.41
C ARG A 538 7.25 -14.99 13.01
N THR A 539 6.31 -15.25 12.11
CA THR A 539 6.63 -15.66 10.73
C THR A 539 7.02 -14.44 9.87
N LEU A 540 8.26 -13.96 10.00
CA LEU A 540 8.76 -12.80 9.26
C LEU A 540 9.25 -13.14 7.86
N VAL A 541 9.55 -14.42 7.57
CA VAL A 541 9.92 -14.86 6.21
C VAL A 541 8.86 -14.45 5.17
N ALA A 542 7.58 -14.44 5.56
CA ALA A 542 6.48 -13.98 4.71
C ALA A 542 6.48 -12.44 4.50
N GLU A 543 7.08 -11.68 5.40
CA GLU A 543 7.14 -10.22 5.40
C GLU A 543 8.45 -9.73 4.77
N SER A 544 8.60 -9.94 3.46
CA SER A 544 9.86 -9.71 2.73
C SER A 544 10.44 -8.30 2.88
N SER A 545 9.61 -7.25 3.01
CA SER A 545 10.11 -5.89 3.26
C SER A 545 10.78 -5.75 4.63
N VAL A 546 10.23 -6.38 5.67
CA VAL A 546 10.79 -6.35 7.03
C VAL A 546 12.17 -7.02 7.01
N VAL A 547 12.26 -8.19 6.39
CA VAL A 547 13.54 -8.90 6.19
C VAL A 547 14.53 -8.02 5.44
N TYR A 548 14.09 -7.34 4.38
CA TYR A 548 14.94 -6.43 3.60
C TYR A 548 15.50 -5.29 4.48
N PHE A 549 14.64 -4.61 5.25
CA PHE A 549 15.10 -3.55 6.17
C PHE A 549 16.08 -4.06 7.22
N LEU A 550 15.84 -5.24 7.80
CA LEU A 550 16.75 -5.84 8.77
C LEU A 550 18.08 -6.24 8.14
N SER A 551 18.06 -6.78 6.91
CA SER A 551 19.27 -7.18 6.19
C SER A 551 20.19 -6.00 5.88
N GLU A 552 19.65 -4.83 5.55
CA GLU A 552 20.47 -3.61 5.35
C GLU A 552 21.08 -3.08 6.66
N ARG A 553 20.50 -3.41 7.82
CA ARG A 553 21.04 -3.02 9.13
C ARG A 553 22.15 -3.96 9.64
N VAL A 554 22.20 -5.21 9.18
CA VAL A 554 23.22 -6.18 9.61
C VAL A 554 24.66 -5.68 9.40
N PRO A 555 25.05 -5.12 8.23
CA PRO A 555 26.41 -4.59 8.04
C PRO A 555 26.71 -3.35 8.90
N MET A 556 25.67 -2.65 9.38
CA MET A 556 25.79 -1.41 10.15
C MET A 556 25.82 -1.65 11.66
N ASN A 557 25.43 -2.84 12.13
CA ASN A 557 25.30 -3.16 13.54
C ASN A 557 25.87 -4.57 13.83
N LEU A 558 27.10 -4.61 14.35
CA LEU A 558 27.80 -5.86 14.69
C LEU A 558 27.11 -6.61 15.84
N ASP A 559 26.55 -5.91 16.82
CA ASP A 559 25.85 -6.53 17.94
C ASP A 559 24.57 -7.22 17.46
N PHE A 560 23.82 -6.56 16.56
CA PHE A 560 22.65 -7.17 15.93
C PHE A 560 23.02 -8.40 15.10
N LYS A 561 24.12 -8.33 14.33
CA LYS A 561 24.63 -9.50 13.60
C LYS A 561 24.95 -10.66 14.54
N GLN A 562 25.65 -10.39 15.65
CA GLN A 562 25.99 -11.42 16.63
C GLN A 562 24.73 -12.01 17.29
N HIS A 563 23.77 -11.17 17.66
CA HIS A 563 22.49 -11.60 18.23
C HIS A 563 21.73 -12.57 17.30
N LEU A 564 21.73 -12.31 15.99
CA LEU A 564 21.14 -13.22 15.00
C LEU A 564 21.87 -14.59 14.97
N HIS A 565 23.20 -14.61 15.08
CA HIS A 565 23.97 -15.85 15.19
C HIS A 565 23.64 -16.60 16.49
N ASP A 566 23.53 -15.89 17.62
CA ASP A 566 23.22 -16.50 18.92
C ASP A 566 21.83 -17.16 18.92
N ILE A 567 20.85 -16.56 18.25
CA ILE A 567 19.52 -17.16 18.06
C ILE A 567 19.59 -18.45 17.23
N ILE A 568 20.42 -18.49 16.18
CA ILE A 568 20.62 -19.70 15.37
C ILE A 568 21.24 -20.82 16.22
N GLU A 569 22.26 -20.50 17.01
CA GLU A 569 22.88 -21.46 17.92
C GLU A 569 21.91 -21.95 19.01
N LEU A 570 21.09 -21.06 19.56
CA LEU A 570 20.05 -21.40 20.54
C LEU A 570 19.05 -22.44 19.99
N SER A 571 18.75 -22.40 18.70
CA SER A 571 17.84 -23.34 18.05
C SER A 571 18.30 -24.80 18.11
N LYS A 572 19.61 -25.05 18.29
CA LYS A 572 20.17 -26.40 18.43
C LYS A 572 19.67 -27.10 19.70
N THR A 573 19.37 -26.35 20.75
CA THR A 573 18.98 -26.89 22.06
C THR A 573 17.55 -26.51 22.47
N ASN A 574 17.00 -25.42 21.94
CA ASN A 574 15.67 -24.92 22.29
C ASN A 574 14.70 -24.94 21.10
N ASP A 575 13.67 -25.78 21.19
CA ASP A 575 12.63 -25.89 20.15
C ASP A 575 11.86 -24.59 19.93
N GLN A 576 11.68 -23.77 20.97
CA GLN A 576 10.96 -22.48 20.89
C GLN A 576 11.73 -21.43 20.10
N ALA A 577 13.04 -21.62 19.88
CA ALA A 577 13.85 -20.71 19.08
C ALA A 577 13.74 -20.97 17.57
N SER A 578 13.06 -22.05 17.13
CA SER A 578 13.07 -22.48 15.72
C SER A 578 12.58 -21.40 14.74
N GLN A 579 11.48 -20.71 15.06
CA GLN A 579 10.95 -19.66 14.20
C GLN A 579 11.85 -18.42 14.18
N ALA A 580 12.41 -18.04 15.34
CA ALA A 580 13.37 -16.95 15.45
C ALA A 580 14.65 -17.23 14.68
N ALA A 581 15.15 -18.46 14.75
CA ALA A 581 16.33 -18.91 14.03
C ALA A 581 16.09 -18.95 12.52
N ALA A 582 14.93 -19.43 12.07
CA ALA A 582 14.55 -19.41 10.66
C ALA A 582 14.56 -17.98 10.08
N ASN A 583 14.03 -17.01 10.83
CA ASN A 583 14.11 -15.60 10.43
C ASN A 583 15.53 -15.04 10.52
N ALA A 584 16.28 -15.37 11.57
CA ALA A 584 17.62 -14.87 11.77
C ALA A 584 18.57 -15.30 10.65
N ILE A 585 18.56 -16.58 10.28
CA ILE A 585 19.38 -17.07 9.18
C ILE A 585 18.94 -16.48 7.84
N THR A 586 17.62 -16.31 7.63
CA THR A 586 17.08 -15.65 6.43
C THR A 586 17.59 -14.20 6.31
N ILE A 587 17.58 -13.44 7.40
CA ILE A 587 18.08 -12.05 7.45
C ILE A 587 19.59 -12.02 7.17
N LEU A 588 20.37 -12.91 7.77
CA LEU A 588 21.82 -12.97 7.60
C LEU A 588 22.20 -13.34 6.15
N VAL A 589 21.54 -14.35 5.56
CA VAL A 589 21.75 -14.72 4.15
C VAL A 589 21.39 -13.54 3.24
N LYS A 590 20.24 -12.89 3.48
CA LYS A 590 19.84 -11.72 2.68
C LYS A 590 20.82 -10.55 2.80
N ALA A 591 21.48 -10.40 3.94
CA ALA A 591 22.53 -9.41 4.17
C ALA A 591 23.88 -9.78 3.52
N GLY A 592 23.97 -10.94 2.84
CA GLY A 592 25.20 -11.42 2.20
C GLY A 592 26.19 -12.06 3.17
N VAL A 593 25.74 -12.53 4.35
CA VAL A 593 26.61 -13.27 5.28
C VAL A 593 26.84 -14.68 4.73
N HIS A 594 28.12 -15.06 4.59
CA HIS A 594 28.50 -16.38 4.11
C HIS A 594 28.56 -17.38 5.28
N PHE A 595 28.06 -18.59 5.05
CA PHE A 595 28.06 -19.71 5.98
C PHE A 595 28.98 -20.86 5.51
N ASN A 596 29.95 -20.57 4.64
CA ASN A 596 30.90 -21.56 4.13
C ASN A 596 31.68 -22.20 5.29
N GLY A 597 31.69 -23.53 5.37
CA GLY A 597 32.34 -24.29 6.43
C GLY A 597 31.72 -24.13 7.82
N ALA A 598 30.55 -23.48 7.94
CA ALA A 598 29.90 -23.25 9.23
C ALA A 598 29.42 -24.56 9.88
N ASP A 599 29.55 -24.65 11.20
CA ASP A 599 28.96 -25.72 11.99
C ASP A 599 27.50 -25.41 12.33
N LEU A 600 26.62 -25.88 11.46
CA LEU A 600 25.17 -25.74 11.58
C LEU A 600 24.51 -27.06 11.98
N ARG A 601 25.24 -27.96 12.64
CA ARG A 601 24.70 -29.26 13.08
C ARG A 601 23.55 -29.06 14.05
N GLY A 602 22.44 -29.75 13.81
CA GLY A 602 21.27 -29.75 14.68
C GLY A 602 20.48 -28.45 14.72
N ILE A 603 20.77 -27.46 13.86
CA ILE A 603 19.96 -26.22 13.83
C ILE A 603 18.51 -26.54 13.47
N ARG A 604 17.57 -25.72 13.95
CA ARG A 604 16.15 -25.84 13.64
C ARG A 604 15.66 -24.57 12.96
N VAL A 605 15.52 -24.61 11.64
CA VAL A 605 15.18 -23.44 10.82
C VAL A 605 14.09 -23.75 9.78
N PRO A 606 12.98 -24.41 10.16
CA PRO A 606 11.94 -24.77 9.20
C PRO A 606 11.37 -23.51 8.52
N GLY A 607 11.13 -23.61 7.21
CA GLY A 607 10.59 -22.53 6.39
C GLY A 607 11.56 -21.36 6.11
N ALA A 608 12.83 -21.46 6.51
CA ALA A 608 13.81 -20.41 6.23
C ALA A 608 14.00 -20.19 4.72
N ASN A 609 14.20 -18.94 4.32
CA ASN A 609 14.53 -18.59 2.95
C ASN A 609 16.03 -18.31 2.83
N LEU A 610 16.77 -19.27 2.27
CA LEU A 610 18.22 -19.25 2.09
C LEU A 610 18.63 -19.03 0.63
N THR A 611 17.70 -18.54 -0.20
CA THR A 611 17.91 -18.23 -1.62
C THR A 611 19.16 -17.37 -1.82
N ASP A 612 19.96 -17.68 -2.85
CA ASP A 612 21.24 -17.02 -3.18
C ASP A 612 22.32 -17.11 -2.07
N GLY A 613 22.11 -17.93 -1.03
CA GLY A 613 23.04 -18.06 0.09
C GLY A 613 24.29 -18.88 -0.21
N GLN A 614 25.37 -18.61 0.52
CA GLN A 614 26.65 -19.32 0.40
C GLN A 614 26.87 -20.25 1.59
N PHE A 615 26.89 -21.56 1.34
CA PHE A 615 26.97 -22.63 2.33
C PHE A 615 28.05 -23.67 1.96
N ASP A 616 29.03 -23.35 1.12
CA ASP A 616 30.02 -24.32 0.67
C ASP A 616 30.72 -25.01 1.85
N SER A 617 30.71 -26.35 1.86
CA SER A 617 31.26 -27.20 2.93
C SER A 617 30.63 -26.99 4.33
N ALA A 618 29.45 -26.39 4.42
CA ALA A 618 28.72 -26.26 5.68
C ALA A 618 28.26 -27.62 6.24
N GLN A 619 28.18 -27.71 7.56
CA GLN A 619 27.77 -28.91 8.29
C GLN A 619 26.32 -28.77 8.74
N LEU A 620 25.38 -29.44 8.07
CA LEU A 620 23.92 -29.40 8.35
C LEU A 620 23.40 -30.77 8.82
N GLN A 621 24.25 -31.58 9.45
CA GLN A 621 23.83 -32.89 9.93
C GLN A 621 22.80 -32.74 11.06
N CYS A 622 21.81 -33.63 11.09
CA CYS A 622 20.75 -33.68 12.11
C CYS A 622 19.90 -32.40 12.22
N SER A 623 19.95 -31.47 11.26
CA SER A 623 19.17 -30.22 11.30
C SER A 623 17.71 -30.43 10.89
N ASP A 624 16.82 -29.55 11.35
CA ASP A 624 15.45 -29.44 10.83
C ASP A 624 15.39 -28.35 9.75
N LEU A 625 15.32 -28.77 8.49
CA LEU A 625 15.29 -27.94 7.29
C LEU A 625 13.96 -28.06 6.54
N ARG A 626 12.88 -28.52 7.19
CA ARG A 626 11.59 -28.66 6.54
C ARG A 626 11.16 -27.35 5.88
N GLU A 627 10.69 -27.42 4.64
CA GLU A 627 10.22 -26.27 3.84
C GLU A 627 11.27 -25.17 3.59
N VAL A 628 12.56 -25.43 3.85
CA VAL A 628 13.63 -24.45 3.57
C VAL A 628 13.80 -24.25 2.08
N ASN A 629 14.01 -23.01 1.67
CA ASN A 629 14.31 -22.66 0.29
C ASN A 629 15.82 -22.41 0.08
N PHE A 630 16.47 -23.26 -0.72
CA PHE A 630 17.88 -23.19 -1.15
C PHE A 630 18.02 -22.81 -2.65
N SER A 631 17.01 -22.20 -3.27
CA SER A 631 17.10 -21.75 -4.66
C SER A 631 18.36 -20.92 -4.92
N ASN A 632 19.11 -21.25 -5.97
CA ASN A 632 20.35 -20.56 -6.35
C ASN A 632 21.44 -20.50 -5.24
N SER A 633 21.31 -21.27 -4.16
CA SER A 633 22.31 -21.28 -3.08
C SER A 633 23.54 -22.11 -3.48
N TRP A 634 24.73 -21.67 -3.08
CA TRP A 634 25.95 -22.47 -3.21
C TRP A 634 26.07 -23.45 -2.05
N ILE A 635 25.72 -24.71 -2.31
CA ILE A 635 25.70 -25.80 -1.32
C ILE A 635 26.73 -26.90 -1.65
N ARG A 636 27.88 -26.54 -2.25
CA ARG A 636 28.88 -27.54 -2.65
C ARG A 636 29.50 -28.20 -1.43
N LYS A 637 29.56 -29.54 -1.40
CA LYS A 637 30.11 -30.34 -0.28
C LYS A 637 29.41 -30.10 1.07
N VAL A 638 28.17 -29.61 1.06
CA VAL A 638 27.35 -29.55 2.28
C VAL A 638 27.00 -30.95 2.75
N ASP A 639 27.12 -31.19 4.05
CA ASP A 639 26.71 -32.46 4.65
C ASP A 639 25.32 -32.34 5.27
N PHE A 640 24.33 -32.95 4.62
CA PHE A 640 22.94 -33.02 5.08
C PHE A 640 22.60 -34.34 5.81
N SER A 641 23.59 -35.12 6.26
CA SER A 641 23.36 -36.43 6.89
C SER A 641 22.38 -36.36 8.05
N ASN A 642 21.31 -37.15 8.00
CA ASN A 642 20.22 -37.18 8.99
C ASN A 642 19.43 -35.86 9.14
N ALA A 643 19.52 -34.92 8.20
CA ALA A 643 18.68 -33.73 8.21
C ALA A 643 17.22 -34.05 7.81
N ARG A 644 16.26 -33.34 8.41
CA ARG A 644 14.86 -33.36 7.98
C ARG A 644 14.69 -32.37 6.83
N MET A 645 14.34 -32.87 5.65
CA MET A 645 14.33 -32.09 4.40
C MET A 645 12.98 -32.14 3.68
N GLU A 646 11.90 -32.49 4.39
CA GLU A 646 10.57 -32.53 3.79
C GLU A 646 10.18 -31.14 3.26
N GLY A 647 9.83 -31.05 1.97
CA GLY A 647 9.41 -29.80 1.33
C GLY A 647 10.55 -28.82 1.02
N VAL A 648 11.83 -29.21 1.17
CA VAL A 648 12.98 -28.39 0.77
C VAL A 648 12.92 -28.09 -0.73
N ARG A 649 13.25 -26.85 -1.11
CA ARG A 649 13.30 -26.40 -2.50
C ARG A 649 14.72 -26.07 -2.90
N PHE A 650 15.17 -26.63 -4.01
CA PHE A 650 16.46 -26.28 -4.64
C PHE A 650 16.29 -25.50 -5.93
N GLU A 651 15.10 -25.57 -6.55
CA GLU A 651 14.70 -24.99 -7.87
C GLU A 651 15.60 -25.32 -9.07
N GLU A 652 16.78 -25.90 -8.88
CA GLU A 652 17.49 -26.63 -9.92
C GLU A 652 16.91 -28.04 -10.05
N LEU A 653 16.45 -28.39 -11.26
CA LEU A 653 16.08 -29.75 -11.59
C LEU A 653 17.36 -30.60 -11.67
N PRO A 654 17.41 -31.78 -11.04
CA PRO A 654 18.55 -32.67 -11.20
C PRO A 654 18.73 -33.00 -12.69
N TYR A 655 19.93 -32.79 -13.23
CA TYR A 655 20.29 -33.34 -14.52
C TYR A 655 20.75 -34.79 -14.32
N LEU A 656 20.16 -35.71 -15.07
CA LEU A 656 20.63 -37.08 -15.16
C LEU A 656 21.80 -37.12 -16.15
N GLU A 657 23.02 -37.34 -15.66
CA GLU A 657 24.10 -37.87 -16.50
C GLU A 657 23.76 -39.33 -16.82
N LEU A 658 23.16 -39.55 -17.99
CA LEU A 658 23.07 -40.88 -18.56
C LEU A 658 24.46 -41.24 -19.05
N ASP A 659 25.14 -42.14 -18.33
CA ASP A 659 26.33 -42.81 -18.83
C ASP A 659 25.98 -43.41 -20.20
N ARG A 660 26.61 -42.88 -21.25
CA ARG A 660 26.57 -43.52 -22.57
C ARG A 660 27.47 -44.74 -22.46
N GLU A 661 26.88 -45.88 -22.07
CA GLU A 661 27.52 -47.17 -22.27
C GLU A 661 27.81 -47.34 -23.77
N ALA A 662 29.09 -47.61 -24.06
CA ALA A 662 29.68 -47.72 -25.39
C ALA A 662 29.53 -49.13 -25.97
#